data_AF-A0A2E0K0J0-F1
#
_entry.id   AF-A0A2E0K0J0-F1
#
_cell.length_a   1.000
_cell.length_b   1.000
_cell.length_c   1.000
_cell.angle_alpha   90.00
_cell.angle_beta   90.00
_cell.angle_gamma   90.00
#
_symmetry.space_group_name_H-M   'P 1'
#
loop_
_entity.id
_entity.type
_entity.pdbx_description
1 polymer ?
#
loop_
_entity_poly.entity_id
_entity_poly.type
_entity_poly.pdbx_seq_one_letter_code
_entity_poly.pdbx_strand_id
1 'polypeptide(L)'
;MIAESIQQARVAMGKRAYGESRALLSEALTAEPDNFEARYTLAVLERAEGNHDQAIEVLTALTTEKPDFGRGFQEIGLCELALKREQQAVAAFEVAVERDGSLIDSWKFIAAHYRRVNDARTEQASKQVEFLAALPGELRTVISYLAANRLADAERLCRYFLQQNKTHVEGMRLMAEIATRTGVFDDAEFLLETVMELEPGHHDAEIQLTHVLLRRQRFHKAHARAKSLYQRFDQPPQQVQALYASVCFGVGENDEAIGVYQKMIRGMPNDPALRVSLAHIYNATGESHLAIDLFKQAYELNPSFGDAFWSLANTKSYRFTDDEVTAMTERLSLDATPELDRIQMHFALGKAHEDSHNFAAAFDNYQQGNALKLATSNHSRQQLDIRVSTQLDVCTTSLFDRLRDVGHNAPDPIFIVGLPRAGSTLLEQILASHSKVDGTMELHDILDLAKRLRGRDKASDPSPRYPRILGELPAERFEQFGKQFIEDTRAYRGSAPHFIDKMPNNFFHVGLIKLILPNAKVIDARRHPMACCFSGYKQLFGEGQEFSYGLEEIGNYYKQYVDLMNHWDEVLPGFVLRVQHEDVIDDLETQVRRILDFCGLEFEASCVEFHKTKRTVRTPSAAQVRQPINTSGVDQWRNFEEHLGPLKQALGPDLLDAYGIDPPR
;
A
#
# COMPACT_ATOMS: atom_id res chain seq x y z
N MET A 1 1.01 -30.56 23.97
CA MET A 1 0.27 -30.99 25.17
C MET A 1 -1.05 -30.25 25.24
N ILE A 2 -1.11 -28.94 25.55
CA ILE A 2 -2.39 -28.20 25.68
C ILE A 2 -3.25 -28.22 24.41
N ALA A 3 -2.66 -27.91 23.24
CA ALA A 3 -3.40 -27.96 21.96
C ALA A 3 -3.99 -29.35 21.65
N GLU A 4 -3.30 -30.41 22.08
CA GLU A 4 -3.75 -31.79 21.92
C GLU A 4 -4.91 -32.10 22.88
N SER A 5 -4.82 -31.67 24.15
CA SER A 5 -5.90 -31.79 25.13
C SER A 5 -7.17 -31.05 24.68
N ILE A 6 -7.05 -29.84 24.11
CA ILE A 6 -8.18 -29.09 23.55
C ILE A 6 -8.80 -29.85 22.37
N GLN A 7 -7.98 -30.45 21.51
CA GLN A 7 -8.48 -31.24 20.39
C GLN A 7 -9.20 -32.51 20.86
N GLN A 8 -8.68 -33.20 21.88
CA GLN A 8 -9.32 -34.34 22.50
C GLN A 8 -10.65 -33.95 23.17
N ALA A 9 -10.70 -32.79 23.84
CA ALA A 9 -11.93 -32.25 24.42
C ALA A 9 -13.02 -32.03 23.34
N ARG A 10 -12.66 -31.44 22.20
CA ARG A 10 -13.58 -31.28 21.05
C ARG A 10 -14.12 -32.62 20.54
N VAL A 11 -13.26 -33.64 20.47
CA VAL A 11 -13.67 -35.00 20.08
C VAL A 11 -14.61 -35.62 21.12
N ALA A 12 -14.31 -35.49 22.42
CA ALA A 12 -15.16 -35.96 23.50
C ALA A 12 -16.53 -35.30 23.49
N MET A 13 -16.58 -33.98 23.29
CA MET A 13 -17.82 -33.22 23.12
C MET A 13 -18.64 -33.70 21.92
N GLY A 14 -18.00 -33.99 20.78
CA GLY A 14 -18.67 -34.59 19.61
C GLY A 14 -19.29 -35.96 19.89
N LYS A 15 -18.73 -36.72 20.85
CA LYS A 15 -19.27 -37.99 21.35
C LYS A 15 -20.25 -37.81 22.52
N ARG A 16 -20.58 -36.57 22.90
CA ARG A 16 -21.39 -36.21 24.09
C ARG A 16 -20.79 -36.68 25.43
N ALA A 17 -19.48 -36.91 25.48
CA ALA A 17 -18.75 -37.21 26.70
C ALA A 17 -18.35 -35.89 27.41
N TYR A 18 -19.36 -35.14 27.89
CA TYR A 18 -19.16 -33.77 28.40
C TYR A 18 -18.28 -33.70 29.64
N GLY A 19 -18.39 -34.68 30.56
CA GLY A 19 -17.52 -34.74 31.74
C GLY A 19 -16.04 -34.94 31.40
N GLU A 20 -15.74 -35.75 30.39
CA GLU A 20 -14.36 -35.95 29.87
C GLU A 20 -13.85 -34.67 29.21
N SER A 21 -14.67 -34.06 28.36
CA SER A 21 -14.34 -32.77 27.72
C SER A 21 -14.06 -31.69 28.77
N ARG A 22 -14.87 -31.61 29.82
CA ARG A 22 -14.71 -30.64 30.91
C ARG A 22 -13.40 -30.87 31.66
N ALA A 23 -13.08 -32.11 32.02
CA ALA A 23 -11.84 -32.45 32.71
C ALA A 23 -10.60 -32.03 31.89
N LEU A 24 -10.58 -32.35 30.59
CA LEU A 24 -9.49 -31.97 29.68
C LEU A 24 -9.34 -30.44 29.55
N LEU A 25 -10.46 -29.71 29.49
CA LEU A 25 -10.44 -28.25 29.43
C LEU A 25 -10.03 -27.62 30.76
N SER A 26 -10.46 -28.17 31.90
CA SER A 26 -10.03 -27.71 33.22
C SER A 26 -8.53 -27.89 33.43
N GLU A 27 -7.95 -29.01 32.95
CA GLU A 27 -6.49 -29.21 32.98
C GLU A 27 -5.78 -28.15 32.11
N ALA A 28 -6.24 -27.94 30.88
CA ALA A 28 -5.69 -26.94 29.98
C ALA A 28 -5.76 -25.51 30.57
N LEU A 29 -6.90 -25.13 31.16
CA LEU A 29 -7.11 -23.82 31.77
C LEU A 29 -6.42 -23.66 33.13
N THR A 30 -6.12 -24.74 33.84
CA THR A 30 -5.27 -24.67 35.04
C THR A 30 -3.83 -24.36 34.66
N ALA A 31 -3.35 -24.94 33.56
CA ALA A 31 -2.01 -24.69 33.04
C ALA A 31 -1.88 -23.30 32.39
N GLU A 32 -2.87 -22.91 31.59
CA GLU A 32 -2.92 -21.62 30.90
C GLU A 32 -4.33 -21.00 31.04
N PRO A 33 -4.60 -20.23 32.11
CA PRO A 33 -5.92 -19.64 32.37
C PRO A 33 -6.44 -18.76 31.24
N ASP A 34 -5.53 -18.06 30.56
CA ASP A 34 -5.87 -17.12 29.48
C ASP A 34 -5.85 -17.78 28.09
N ASN A 35 -5.76 -19.11 28.00
CA ASN A 35 -5.73 -19.80 26.71
C ASN A 35 -7.05 -19.61 25.94
N PHE A 36 -7.01 -18.80 24.89
CA PHE A 36 -8.17 -18.43 24.09
C PHE A 36 -8.95 -19.64 23.54
N GLU A 37 -8.24 -20.62 22.96
CA GLU A 37 -8.88 -21.79 22.34
C GLU A 37 -9.54 -22.71 23.38
N ALA A 38 -8.94 -22.85 24.57
CA ALA A 38 -9.52 -23.59 25.67
C ALA A 38 -10.77 -22.89 26.22
N ARG A 39 -10.70 -21.56 26.45
CA ARG A 39 -11.84 -20.74 26.91
C ARG A 39 -13.00 -20.78 25.92
N TYR A 40 -12.72 -20.65 24.61
CA TYR A 40 -13.74 -20.77 23.57
C TYR A 40 -14.35 -22.17 23.55
N THR A 41 -13.54 -23.23 23.59
CA THR A 41 -14.03 -24.61 23.59
C THR A 41 -14.87 -24.90 24.84
N LEU A 42 -14.52 -24.30 25.99
CA LEU A 42 -15.33 -24.36 27.21
C LEU A 42 -16.70 -23.68 27.01
N ALA A 43 -16.76 -22.50 26.41
CA ALA A 43 -18.05 -21.85 26.14
C ALA A 43 -18.96 -22.68 25.22
N VAL A 44 -18.39 -23.34 24.21
CA VAL A 44 -19.13 -24.27 23.35
C VAL A 44 -19.66 -25.47 24.15
N LEU A 45 -18.85 -25.99 25.09
CA LEU A 45 -19.26 -27.06 26.00
C LEU A 45 -20.39 -26.61 26.94
N GLU A 46 -20.29 -25.42 27.54
CA GLU A 46 -21.34 -24.85 28.39
C GLU A 46 -22.66 -24.74 27.62
N ARG A 47 -22.64 -24.26 26.38
CA ARG A 47 -23.83 -24.24 25.52
C ARG A 47 -24.37 -25.65 25.28
N ALA A 48 -23.51 -26.63 25.01
CA ALA A 48 -23.92 -28.02 24.77
C ALA A 48 -24.56 -28.69 26.00
N GLU A 49 -24.17 -28.26 27.21
CA GLU A 49 -24.74 -28.70 28.48
C GLU A 49 -25.99 -27.90 28.93
N GLY A 50 -26.34 -26.84 28.20
CA GLY A 50 -27.51 -25.99 28.47
C GLY A 50 -27.21 -24.78 29.38
N ASN A 51 -25.94 -24.55 29.72
CA ASN A 51 -25.45 -23.46 30.56
C ASN A 51 -25.25 -22.19 29.73
N HIS A 52 -26.33 -21.70 29.12
CA HIS A 52 -26.26 -20.64 28.09
C HIS A 52 -25.79 -19.29 28.63
N ASP A 53 -26.23 -18.86 29.82
CA ASP A 53 -25.79 -17.58 30.39
C ASP A 53 -24.28 -17.61 30.74
N GLN A 54 -23.75 -18.74 31.26
CA GLN A 54 -22.29 -18.89 31.48
C GLN A 54 -21.51 -18.88 30.17
N ALA A 55 -22.02 -19.54 29.12
CA ALA A 55 -21.40 -19.52 27.80
C ALA A 55 -21.32 -18.08 27.26
N ILE A 56 -22.39 -17.29 27.38
CA ILE A 56 -22.45 -15.89 26.93
C ILE A 56 -21.45 -15.02 27.69
N GLU A 57 -21.30 -15.20 29.01
CA GLU A 57 -20.32 -14.46 29.81
C GLU A 57 -18.88 -14.69 29.30
N VAL A 58 -18.50 -15.95 29.10
CA VAL A 58 -17.18 -16.31 28.57
C VAL A 58 -16.99 -15.78 27.15
N LEU A 59 -17.99 -15.94 26.28
CA LEU A 59 -17.92 -15.48 24.90
C LEU A 59 -17.82 -13.96 24.80
N THR A 60 -18.55 -13.21 25.63
CA THR A 60 -18.50 -11.75 25.65
C THR A 60 -17.09 -11.26 26.02
N ALA A 61 -16.45 -11.90 26.99
CA ALA A 61 -15.06 -11.61 27.32
C ALA A 61 -14.12 -11.92 26.14
N LEU A 62 -14.30 -13.06 25.48
CA LEU A 62 -13.47 -13.45 24.32
C LEU A 62 -13.66 -12.53 23.11
N THR A 63 -14.90 -12.10 22.82
CA THR A 63 -15.17 -11.17 21.71
C THR A 63 -14.77 -9.74 22.04
N THR A 64 -14.61 -9.39 23.32
CA THR A 64 -14.00 -8.12 23.72
C THR A 64 -12.49 -8.16 23.52
N GLU A 65 -11.85 -9.29 23.85
CA GLU A 65 -10.42 -9.53 23.63
C GLU A 65 -10.06 -9.64 22.14
N LYS A 66 -10.92 -10.30 21.35
CA LYS A 66 -10.77 -10.49 19.90
C LYS A 66 -12.07 -10.13 19.16
N PRO A 67 -12.29 -8.83 18.87
CA PRO A 67 -13.50 -8.34 18.19
C PRO A 67 -13.71 -8.86 16.76
N ASP A 68 -12.66 -9.40 16.15
CA ASP A 68 -12.67 -10.01 14.81
C ASP A 68 -13.08 -11.49 14.81
N PHE A 69 -13.24 -12.11 15.99
CA PHE A 69 -13.59 -13.52 16.11
C PHE A 69 -15.08 -13.79 15.86
N GLY A 70 -15.48 -13.82 14.58
CA GLY A 70 -16.88 -14.01 14.15
C GLY A 70 -17.57 -15.25 14.71
N ARG A 71 -16.83 -16.36 14.91
CA ARG A 71 -17.37 -17.58 15.53
C ARG A 71 -17.81 -17.38 16.98
N GLY A 72 -17.18 -16.46 17.72
CA GLY A 72 -17.59 -16.11 19.07
C GLY A 72 -19.00 -15.53 19.07
N PHE A 73 -19.26 -14.56 18.17
CA PHE A 73 -20.58 -13.96 17.99
C PHE A 73 -21.63 -14.96 17.49
N GLN A 74 -21.26 -15.90 16.61
CA GLN A 74 -22.18 -16.98 16.23
C GLN A 74 -22.58 -17.83 17.44
N GLU A 75 -21.63 -18.21 18.29
CA GLU A 75 -21.95 -18.98 19.50
C GLU A 75 -22.80 -18.19 20.50
N ILE A 76 -22.60 -16.86 20.62
CA ILE A 76 -23.49 -15.98 21.39
C ILE A 76 -24.91 -16.02 20.80
N GLY A 77 -25.05 -15.86 19.48
CA GLY A 77 -26.34 -15.94 18.79
C GLY A 77 -27.05 -17.27 19.01
N LEU A 78 -26.32 -18.40 19.00
CA LEU A 78 -26.86 -19.72 19.30
C LEU A 78 -27.33 -19.85 20.76
N CYS A 79 -26.61 -19.27 21.73
CA CYS A 79 -27.02 -19.24 23.14
C CYS A 79 -28.28 -18.38 23.34
N GLU A 80 -28.31 -17.19 22.77
CA GLU A 80 -29.45 -16.27 22.85
C GLU A 80 -30.71 -16.88 22.22
N LEU A 81 -30.55 -17.59 21.10
CA LEU A 81 -31.64 -18.32 20.46
C LEU A 81 -32.19 -19.43 21.37
N ALA A 82 -31.32 -20.18 22.06
CA ALA A 82 -31.73 -21.21 23.02
C ALA A 82 -32.47 -20.60 24.23
N LEU A 83 -32.10 -19.38 24.63
CA LEU A 83 -32.76 -18.58 25.66
C LEU A 83 -34.03 -17.86 25.18
N LYS A 84 -34.42 -18.06 23.90
CA LYS A 84 -35.58 -17.42 23.25
C LYS A 84 -35.49 -15.89 23.18
N ARG A 85 -34.27 -15.35 23.19
CA ARG A 85 -33.96 -13.92 23.09
C ARG A 85 -33.62 -13.59 21.63
N GLU A 86 -34.65 -13.62 20.79
CA GLU A 86 -34.45 -13.63 19.32
C GLU A 86 -33.80 -12.35 18.79
N GLN A 87 -34.11 -11.17 19.34
CA GLN A 87 -33.49 -9.91 18.89
C GLN A 87 -31.98 -9.89 19.16
N GLN A 88 -31.55 -10.35 20.33
CA GLN A 88 -30.15 -10.50 20.70
C GLN A 88 -29.45 -11.53 19.80
N ALA A 89 -30.13 -12.63 19.49
CA ALA A 89 -29.62 -13.63 18.57
C ALA A 89 -29.38 -13.06 17.16
N VAL A 90 -30.35 -12.33 16.61
CA VAL A 90 -30.20 -11.67 15.29
C VAL A 90 -29.01 -10.71 15.30
N ALA A 91 -28.92 -9.83 16.31
CA ALA A 91 -27.81 -8.88 16.42
C ALA A 91 -26.44 -9.59 16.49
N ALA A 92 -26.34 -10.67 17.28
CA ALA A 92 -25.12 -11.45 17.38
C ALA A 92 -24.77 -12.15 16.05
N PHE A 93 -25.75 -12.70 15.33
CA PHE A 93 -25.52 -13.31 14.03
C PHE A 93 -25.16 -12.30 12.94
N GLU A 94 -25.74 -11.10 12.95
CA GLU A 94 -25.36 -10.00 12.07
C GLU A 94 -23.88 -9.64 12.27
N VAL A 95 -23.45 -9.43 13.52
CA VAL A 95 -22.03 -9.19 13.83
C VAL A 95 -21.17 -10.39 13.42
N ALA A 96 -21.63 -11.63 13.64
CA ALA A 96 -20.89 -12.83 13.28
C ALA A 96 -20.56 -12.88 11.78
N VAL A 97 -21.54 -12.62 10.91
CA VAL A 97 -21.34 -12.67 9.46
C VAL A 97 -20.59 -11.47 8.90
N GLU A 98 -20.64 -10.33 9.59
CA GLU A 98 -19.79 -9.17 9.28
C GLU A 98 -18.31 -9.47 9.55
N ARG A 99 -18.00 -10.24 10.59
CA ARG A 99 -16.62 -10.65 10.91
C ARG A 99 -16.14 -11.84 10.11
N ASP A 100 -16.99 -12.86 9.92
CA ASP A 100 -16.69 -14.05 9.11
C ASP A 100 -17.89 -14.39 8.21
N GLY A 101 -17.79 -13.95 6.96
CA GLY A 101 -18.83 -14.15 5.94
C GLY A 101 -19.03 -15.62 5.52
N SER A 102 -18.20 -16.57 5.98
CA SER A 102 -18.34 -18.00 5.68
C SER A 102 -19.36 -18.73 6.56
N LEU A 103 -19.85 -18.07 7.62
CA LEU A 103 -20.71 -18.65 8.64
C LEU A 103 -22.14 -18.88 8.14
N ILE A 104 -22.32 -19.96 7.37
CA ILE A 104 -23.58 -20.27 6.68
C ILE A 104 -24.79 -20.42 7.61
N ASP A 105 -24.61 -20.92 8.83
CA ASP A 105 -25.73 -21.13 9.75
C ASP A 105 -26.23 -19.79 10.33
N SER A 106 -25.33 -18.86 10.61
CA SER A 106 -25.68 -17.46 10.92
C SER A 106 -26.45 -16.81 9.76
N TRP A 107 -25.93 -16.95 8.52
CA TRP A 107 -26.59 -16.43 7.32
C TRP A 107 -28.00 -17.02 7.12
N LYS A 108 -28.18 -18.33 7.29
CA LYS A 108 -29.49 -18.99 7.20
C LYS A 108 -30.47 -18.42 8.23
N PHE A 109 -30.01 -18.21 9.45
CA PHE A 109 -30.84 -17.66 10.51
C PHE A 109 -31.30 -16.24 10.19
N ILE A 110 -30.37 -15.33 9.87
CA ILE A 110 -30.72 -13.94 9.57
C ILE A 110 -31.53 -13.82 8.28
N ALA A 111 -31.26 -14.63 7.25
CA ALA A 111 -32.07 -14.64 6.02
C ALA A 111 -33.52 -15.06 6.29
N ALA A 112 -33.73 -16.08 7.14
CA ALA A 112 -35.06 -16.49 7.56
C ALA A 112 -35.77 -15.41 8.38
N HIS A 113 -35.03 -14.76 9.29
CA HIS A 113 -35.54 -13.65 10.10
C HIS A 113 -35.95 -12.45 9.21
N TYR A 114 -35.06 -11.97 8.35
CA TYR A 114 -35.29 -10.89 7.39
C TYR A 114 -36.52 -11.15 6.52
N ARG A 115 -36.67 -12.38 6.00
CA ARG A 115 -37.85 -12.76 5.22
C ARG A 115 -39.14 -12.63 6.02
N ARG A 116 -39.13 -13.03 7.30
CA ARG A 116 -40.30 -12.96 8.18
C ARG A 116 -40.69 -11.52 8.51
N VAL A 117 -39.71 -10.62 8.65
CA VAL A 117 -39.94 -9.20 8.96
C VAL A 117 -39.99 -8.30 7.72
N ASN A 118 -39.89 -8.88 6.52
CA ASN A 118 -39.86 -8.19 5.24
C ASN A 118 -38.74 -7.12 5.16
N ASP A 119 -37.54 -7.46 5.66
CA ASP A 119 -36.36 -6.60 5.60
C ASP A 119 -35.83 -6.51 4.16
N ALA A 120 -35.39 -5.33 3.74
CA ALA A 120 -34.81 -5.10 2.41
C ALA A 120 -33.54 -5.96 2.16
N ARG A 121 -32.83 -6.38 3.22
CA ARG A 121 -31.63 -7.22 3.15
C ARG A 121 -31.91 -8.70 2.86
N THR A 122 -33.18 -9.11 2.83
CA THR A 122 -33.60 -10.51 2.62
C THR A 122 -32.97 -11.15 1.38
N GLU A 123 -32.96 -10.42 0.26
CA GLU A 123 -32.46 -10.93 -1.01
C GLU A 123 -30.95 -11.18 -0.96
N GLN A 124 -30.19 -10.20 -0.44
CA GLN A 124 -28.74 -10.31 -0.28
C GLN A 124 -28.36 -11.47 0.64
N ALA A 125 -29.01 -11.57 1.80
CA ALA A 125 -28.76 -12.66 2.74
C ALA A 125 -29.09 -14.04 2.13
N SER A 126 -30.16 -14.14 1.35
CA SER A 126 -30.54 -15.39 0.66
C SER A 126 -29.51 -15.78 -0.40
N LYS A 127 -29.06 -14.83 -1.23
CA LYS A 127 -27.99 -15.05 -2.23
C LYS A 127 -26.69 -15.53 -1.56
N GLN A 128 -26.33 -14.97 -0.42
CA GLN A 128 -25.15 -15.39 0.33
C GLN A 128 -25.28 -16.83 0.86
N VAL A 129 -26.45 -17.22 1.36
CA VAL A 129 -26.72 -18.62 1.77
C VAL A 129 -26.57 -19.57 0.58
N GLU A 130 -27.13 -19.23 -0.58
CA GLU A 130 -27.04 -20.04 -1.79
C GLU A 130 -25.59 -20.20 -2.27
N PHE A 131 -24.84 -19.09 -2.31
CA PHE A 131 -23.41 -19.09 -2.64
C PHE A 131 -22.61 -20.00 -1.70
N LEU A 132 -22.75 -19.82 -0.38
CA LEU A 132 -22.04 -20.64 0.60
C LEU A 132 -22.47 -22.11 0.53
N ALA A 133 -23.74 -22.41 0.28
CA ALA A 133 -24.23 -23.78 0.17
C ALA A 133 -23.63 -24.50 -1.05
N ALA A 134 -23.43 -23.79 -2.17
CA ALA A 134 -22.83 -24.32 -3.38
C ALA A 134 -21.31 -24.49 -3.29
N LEU A 135 -20.64 -23.74 -2.41
CA LEU A 135 -19.18 -23.81 -2.25
C LEU A 135 -18.69 -25.15 -1.65
N PRO A 136 -17.58 -25.71 -2.16
CA PRO A 136 -16.84 -26.78 -1.49
C PRO A 136 -16.45 -26.39 -0.06
N GLY A 137 -16.44 -27.37 0.86
CA GLY A 137 -16.16 -27.14 2.28
C GLY A 137 -14.75 -26.56 2.52
N GLU A 138 -13.80 -26.93 1.68
CA GLU A 138 -12.44 -26.40 1.65
C GLU A 138 -12.45 -24.89 1.38
N LEU A 139 -13.18 -24.44 0.35
CA LEU A 139 -13.24 -23.03 -0.01
C LEU A 139 -14.01 -22.19 1.02
N ARG A 140 -15.07 -22.74 1.64
CA ARG A 140 -15.69 -22.09 2.81
C ARG A 140 -14.69 -21.89 3.94
N THR A 141 -13.84 -22.89 4.18
CA THR A 141 -12.79 -22.80 5.20
C THR A 141 -11.71 -21.78 4.81
N VAL A 142 -11.37 -21.66 3.53
CA VAL A 142 -10.48 -20.59 3.03
C VAL A 142 -11.07 -19.21 3.31
N ILE A 143 -12.37 -19.00 3.10
CA ILE A 143 -13.05 -17.72 3.43
C ILE A 143 -12.93 -17.44 4.94
N SER A 144 -13.15 -18.44 5.80
CA SER A 144 -12.98 -18.30 7.25
C SER A 144 -11.53 -17.96 7.65
N TYR A 145 -10.53 -18.55 6.99
CA TYR A 145 -9.12 -18.19 7.23
C TYR A 145 -8.79 -16.78 6.76
N LEU A 146 -9.35 -16.32 5.63
CA LEU A 146 -9.21 -14.94 5.17
C LEU A 146 -9.84 -13.94 6.14
N ALA A 147 -11.01 -14.25 6.68
CA ALA A 147 -11.68 -13.45 7.71
C ALA A 147 -10.81 -13.31 8.98
N ALA A 148 -10.19 -14.41 9.42
CA ALA A 148 -9.27 -14.44 10.56
C ALA A 148 -7.84 -13.95 10.24
N ASN A 149 -7.60 -13.37 9.06
CA ASN A 149 -6.30 -12.95 8.56
C ASN A 149 -5.18 -14.03 8.60
N ARG A 150 -5.56 -15.32 8.57
CA ARG A 150 -4.66 -16.48 8.55
C ARG A 150 -4.23 -16.80 7.12
N LEU A 151 -3.54 -15.84 6.48
CA LEU A 151 -3.22 -15.89 5.04
C LEU A 151 -2.43 -17.14 4.64
N ALA A 152 -1.49 -17.60 5.47
CA ALA A 152 -0.69 -18.81 5.17
C ALA A 152 -1.53 -20.09 5.18
N ASP A 153 -2.49 -20.22 6.10
CA ASP A 153 -3.39 -21.36 6.16
C ASP A 153 -4.38 -21.34 4.99
N ALA A 154 -4.91 -20.14 4.66
CA ALA A 154 -5.76 -19.91 3.50
C ALA A 154 -5.04 -20.31 2.20
N GLU A 155 -3.81 -19.86 2.01
CA GLU A 155 -2.99 -20.16 0.84
C GLU A 155 -2.75 -21.66 0.70
N ARG A 156 -2.32 -22.33 1.77
CA ARG A 156 -2.04 -23.78 1.76
C ARG A 156 -3.26 -24.58 1.36
N LEU A 157 -4.43 -24.29 1.94
CA LEU A 157 -5.66 -25.01 1.66
C LEU A 157 -6.19 -24.70 0.25
N CYS A 158 -6.22 -23.41 -0.14
CA CYS A 158 -6.68 -23.01 -1.46
C CYS A 158 -5.80 -23.60 -2.57
N ARG A 159 -4.47 -23.62 -2.37
CA ARG A 159 -3.51 -24.22 -3.31
C ARG A 159 -3.75 -25.73 -3.45
N TYR A 160 -3.94 -26.43 -2.32
CA TYR A 160 -4.26 -27.86 -2.34
C TYR A 160 -5.55 -28.15 -3.12
N PHE A 161 -6.60 -27.35 -2.91
CA PHE A 161 -7.85 -27.47 -3.64
C PHE A 161 -7.67 -27.24 -5.15
N LEU A 162 -6.97 -26.17 -5.53
CA LEU A 162 -6.73 -25.81 -6.94
C LEU A 162 -5.81 -26.79 -7.68
N GLN A 163 -4.92 -27.50 -6.99
CA GLN A 163 -4.12 -28.57 -7.61
C GLN A 163 -5.00 -29.67 -8.21
N GLN A 164 -6.15 -29.93 -7.59
CA GLN A 164 -7.13 -30.94 -8.03
C GLN A 164 -8.22 -30.32 -8.92
N ASN A 165 -8.47 -29.01 -8.80
CA ASN A 165 -9.55 -28.29 -9.46
C ASN A 165 -9.00 -27.03 -10.17
N LYS A 166 -8.14 -27.23 -11.18
CA LYS A 166 -7.28 -26.17 -11.75
C LYS A 166 -8.00 -24.92 -12.28
N THR A 167 -9.24 -25.07 -12.75
CA THR A 167 -10.04 -23.99 -13.35
C THR A 167 -11.29 -23.67 -12.54
N HIS A 168 -11.31 -24.01 -11.24
CA HIS A 168 -12.44 -23.68 -10.37
C HIS A 168 -12.46 -22.19 -10.07
N VAL A 169 -13.45 -21.49 -10.62
CA VAL A 169 -13.54 -20.01 -10.65
C VAL A 169 -13.41 -19.39 -9.26
N GLU A 170 -14.23 -19.81 -8.28
CA GLU A 170 -14.13 -19.26 -6.91
C GLU A 170 -12.83 -19.64 -6.20
N GLY A 171 -12.21 -20.76 -6.57
CA GLY A 171 -10.92 -21.14 -6.00
C GLY A 171 -9.83 -20.19 -6.48
N MET A 172 -9.86 -19.86 -7.77
CA MET A 172 -8.92 -18.90 -8.38
C MET A 172 -9.13 -17.49 -7.84
N ARG A 173 -10.38 -17.05 -7.68
CA ARG A 173 -10.73 -15.77 -7.03
C ARG A 173 -10.21 -15.68 -5.60
N LEU A 174 -10.44 -16.71 -4.78
CA LEU A 174 -9.94 -16.74 -3.40
C LEU A 174 -8.41 -16.77 -3.35
N MET A 175 -7.76 -17.50 -4.27
CA MET A 175 -6.30 -17.46 -4.40
C MET A 175 -5.79 -16.07 -4.83
N ALA A 176 -6.51 -15.37 -5.70
CA ALA A 176 -6.16 -14.01 -6.10
C ALA A 176 -6.35 -13.00 -4.96
N GLU A 177 -7.37 -13.17 -4.12
CA GLU A 177 -7.54 -12.39 -2.88
C GLU A 177 -6.37 -12.62 -1.92
N ILE A 178 -5.95 -13.88 -1.73
CA ILE A 178 -4.77 -14.23 -0.91
C ILE A 178 -3.51 -13.57 -1.50
N ALA A 179 -3.29 -13.69 -2.81
CA ALA A 179 -2.17 -13.09 -3.51
C ALA A 179 -2.18 -11.55 -3.37
N THR A 180 -3.36 -10.91 -3.43
CA THR A 180 -3.53 -9.47 -3.25
C THR A 180 -3.15 -9.02 -1.83
N ARG A 181 -3.64 -9.72 -0.80
CA ARG A 181 -3.32 -9.40 0.61
C ARG A 181 -1.86 -9.68 0.98
N THR A 182 -1.19 -10.54 0.23
CA THR A 182 0.24 -10.87 0.41
C THR A 182 1.15 -10.04 -0.51
N GLY A 183 0.61 -9.10 -1.30
CA GLY A 183 1.39 -8.23 -2.18
C GLY A 183 1.89 -8.90 -3.47
N VAL A 184 1.42 -10.11 -3.78
CA VAL A 184 1.76 -10.86 -5.00
C VAL A 184 0.78 -10.50 -6.13
N PHE A 185 0.76 -9.22 -6.52
CA PHE A 185 -0.22 -8.69 -7.46
C PHE A 185 -0.16 -9.29 -8.88
N ASP A 186 1.00 -9.79 -9.32
CA ASP A 186 1.13 -10.44 -10.63
C ASP A 186 0.33 -11.75 -10.70
N ASP A 187 0.44 -12.58 -9.66
CA ASP A 187 -0.32 -13.84 -9.56
C ASP A 187 -1.81 -13.53 -9.41
N ALA A 188 -2.16 -12.49 -8.64
CA ALA A 188 -3.54 -12.04 -8.51
C ALA A 188 -4.15 -11.59 -9.84
N GLU A 189 -3.45 -10.73 -10.60
CA GLU A 189 -3.89 -10.27 -11.93
C GLU A 189 -4.05 -11.46 -12.88
N PHE A 190 -3.05 -12.33 -12.96
CA PHE A 190 -3.11 -13.51 -13.84
C PHE A 190 -4.30 -14.43 -13.52
N LEU A 191 -4.52 -14.75 -12.24
CA LEU A 191 -5.63 -15.59 -11.80
C LEU A 191 -6.97 -14.94 -12.15
N LEU A 192 -7.11 -13.64 -11.94
CA LEU A 192 -8.36 -12.91 -12.19
C LEU A 192 -8.61 -12.69 -13.69
N GLU A 193 -7.57 -12.43 -14.49
CA GLU A 193 -7.69 -12.41 -15.95
C GLU A 193 -8.15 -13.77 -16.48
N THR A 194 -7.61 -14.87 -15.95
CA THR A 194 -8.06 -16.22 -16.30
C THR A 194 -9.51 -16.47 -15.88
N VAL A 195 -9.93 -16.01 -14.70
CA VAL A 195 -11.35 -16.05 -14.29
C VAL A 195 -12.23 -15.28 -15.28
N MET A 196 -11.75 -14.13 -15.78
CA MET A 196 -12.50 -13.34 -16.76
C MET A 196 -12.56 -13.96 -18.15
N GLU A 197 -11.62 -14.82 -18.51
CA GLU A 197 -11.71 -15.65 -19.71
C GLU A 197 -12.73 -16.79 -19.55
N LEU A 198 -12.77 -17.42 -18.37
CA LEU A 198 -13.69 -18.52 -18.06
C LEU A 198 -15.13 -18.03 -17.89
N GLU A 199 -15.33 -16.92 -17.18
CA GLU A 199 -16.64 -16.34 -16.88
C GLU A 199 -16.63 -14.80 -17.02
N PRO A 200 -16.77 -14.26 -18.25
CA PRO A 200 -16.69 -12.81 -18.52
C PRO A 200 -17.70 -11.93 -17.77
N GLY A 201 -18.78 -12.52 -17.23
CA GLY A 201 -19.83 -11.83 -16.47
C GLY A 201 -19.64 -11.85 -14.94
N HIS A 202 -18.49 -12.35 -14.45
CA HIS A 202 -18.28 -12.50 -13.01
C HIS A 202 -17.93 -11.16 -12.34
N HIS A 203 -18.96 -10.47 -11.83
CA HIS A 203 -18.84 -9.13 -11.23
C HIS A 203 -17.77 -9.02 -10.14
N ASP A 204 -17.74 -9.94 -9.17
CA ASP A 204 -16.77 -9.84 -8.07
C ASP A 204 -15.32 -10.05 -8.53
N ALA A 205 -15.09 -10.87 -9.56
CA ALA A 205 -13.78 -11.05 -10.16
C ALA A 205 -13.34 -9.78 -10.91
N GLU A 206 -14.26 -9.14 -11.63
CA GLU A 206 -14.00 -7.87 -12.32
C GLU A 206 -13.67 -6.74 -11.32
N ILE A 207 -14.37 -6.69 -10.19
CA ILE A 207 -14.08 -5.77 -9.07
C ILE A 207 -12.67 -6.03 -8.52
N GLN A 208 -12.36 -7.29 -8.16
CA GLN A 208 -11.04 -7.65 -7.65
C GLN A 208 -9.93 -7.35 -8.65
N LEU A 209 -10.13 -7.68 -9.93
CA LEU A 209 -9.15 -7.41 -10.99
C LEU A 209 -8.88 -5.91 -11.10
N THR A 210 -9.93 -5.10 -11.09
CA THR A 210 -9.81 -3.64 -11.17
C THR A 210 -9.07 -3.07 -9.95
N HIS A 211 -9.31 -3.60 -8.74
CA HIS A 211 -8.54 -3.23 -7.56
C HIS A 211 -7.06 -3.63 -7.68
N VAL A 212 -6.76 -4.83 -8.17
CA VAL A 212 -5.38 -5.28 -8.42
C VAL A 212 -4.70 -4.35 -9.43
N LEU A 213 -5.37 -4.01 -10.52
CA LEU A 213 -4.86 -3.07 -11.53
C LEU A 213 -4.60 -1.68 -10.93
N LEU A 214 -5.46 -1.17 -10.04
CA LEU A 214 -5.22 0.08 -9.30
C LEU A 214 -3.99 -0.01 -8.40
N ARG A 215 -3.84 -1.09 -7.64
CA ARG A 215 -2.69 -1.32 -6.76
C ARG A 215 -1.38 -1.44 -7.54
N ARG A 216 -1.44 -1.96 -8.76
CA ARG A 216 -0.34 -1.99 -9.73
C ARG A 216 -0.16 -0.70 -10.52
N GLN A 217 -0.96 0.33 -10.24
CA GLN A 217 -0.96 1.62 -10.95
C GLN A 217 -1.21 1.51 -12.46
N ARG A 218 -1.90 0.44 -12.91
CA ARG A 218 -2.35 0.23 -14.29
C ARG A 218 -3.68 0.97 -14.54
N PHE A 219 -3.70 2.28 -14.27
CA PHE A 219 -4.92 3.08 -14.20
C PHE A 219 -5.77 3.04 -15.48
N HIS A 220 -5.15 3.05 -16.67
CA HIS A 220 -5.90 2.97 -17.93
C HIS A 220 -6.58 1.61 -18.15
N LYS A 221 -5.92 0.50 -17.80
CA LYS A 221 -6.55 -0.83 -17.86
C LYS A 221 -7.69 -0.92 -16.85
N ALA A 222 -7.49 -0.40 -15.64
CA ALA A 222 -8.52 -0.33 -14.61
C ALA A 222 -9.72 0.51 -15.09
N HIS A 223 -9.49 1.62 -15.79
CA HIS A 223 -10.55 2.54 -16.25
C HIS A 223 -11.50 1.92 -17.25
N ALA A 224 -10.97 1.24 -18.27
CA ALA A 224 -11.81 0.55 -19.25
C ALA A 224 -12.75 -0.48 -18.56
N ARG A 225 -12.22 -1.25 -17.61
CA ARG A 225 -12.97 -2.25 -16.83
C ARG A 225 -14.00 -1.59 -15.91
N ALA A 226 -13.57 -0.63 -15.08
CA ALA A 226 -14.43 0.05 -14.12
C ALA A 226 -15.59 0.80 -14.79
N LYS A 227 -15.32 1.46 -15.92
CA LYS A 227 -16.33 2.17 -16.71
C LYS A 227 -17.35 1.20 -17.30
N SER A 228 -16.89 0.10 -17.90
CA SER A 228 -17.79 -0.95 -18.40
C SER A 228 -18.66 -1.51 -17.28
N LEU A 229 -18.07 -1.85 -16.13
CA LEU A 229 -18.79 -2.38 -14.97
C LEU A 229 -19.82 -1.38 -14.43
N TYR A 230 -19.45 -0.11 -14.28
CA TYR A 230 -20.35 0.96 -13.82
C TYR A 230 -21.58 1.11 -14.72
N GLN A 231 -21.39 1.04 -16.04
CA GLN A 231 -22.46 1.20 -17.04
C GLN A 231 -23.41 0.01 -17.15
N ARG A 232 -23.06 -1.16 -16.59
CA ARG A 232 -23.95 -2.35 -16.58
C ARG A 232 -25.13 -2.23 -15.63
N PHE A 233 -25.08 -1.29 -14.68
CA PHE A 233 -26.11 -1.10 -13.67
C PHE A 233 -26.87 0.20 -13.90
N ASP A 234 -28.20 0.15 -13.88
CA ASP A 234 -29.03 1.36 -13.81
C ASP A 234 -28.80 2.11 -12.49
N GLN A 235 -28.58 1.36 -11.40
CA GLN A 235 -28.18 1.85 -10.08
C GLN A 235 -26.95 1.07 -9.61
N PRO A 236 -25.73 1.58 -9.89
CA PRO A 236 -24.51 0.86 -9.54
C PRO A 236 -24.40 0.65 -8.02
N PRO A 237 -24.03 -0.56 -7.54
CA PRO A 237 -23.75 -0.79 -6.13
C PRO A 237 -22.67 0.16 -5.60
N GLN A 238 -22.72 0.49 -4.31
CA GLN A 238 -21.78 1.42 -3.69
C GLN A 238 -20.32 1.09 -3.97
N GLN A 239 -19.93 -0.18 -3.88
CA GLN A 239 -18.56 -0.64 -4.16
C GLN A 239 -18.15 -0.34 -5.60
N VAL A 240 -19.05 -0.50 -6.58
CA VAL A 240 -18.81 -0.18 -7.99
C VAL A 240 -18.70 1.32 -8.20
N GLN A 241 -19.51 2.13 -7.51
CA GLN A 241 -19.40 3.59 -7.55
C GLN A 241 -18.06 4.08 -7.02
N ALA A 242 -17.64 3.59 -5.83
CA ALA A 242 -16.37 3.95 -5.20
C ALA A 242 -15.17 3.55 -6.08
N LEU A 243 -15.22 2.34 -6.64
CA LEU A 243 -14.19 1.82 -7.54
C LEU A 243 -14.08 2.67 -8.81
N TYR A 244 -15.20 2.93 -9.48
CA TYR A 244 -15.21 3.77 -10.69
C TYR A 244 -14.69 5.17 -10.40
N ALA A 245 -15.14 5.82 -9.32
CA ALA A 245 -14.68 7.16 -8.96
C ALA A 245 -13.17 7.20 -8.66
N SER A 246 -12.66 6.20 -7.93
CA SER A 246 -11.22 6.06 -7.64
C SER A 246 -10.40 5.88 -8.91
N VAL A 247 -10.91 5.09 -9.87
CA VAL A 247 -10.25 4.88 -11.15
C VAL A 247 -10.30 6.13 -12.04
N CYS A 248 -11.43 6.84 -12.09
CA CYS A 248 -11.55 8.12 -12.79
C CYS A 248 -10.53 9.14 -12.27
N PHE A 249 -10.38 9.25 -10.95
CA PHE A 249 -9.32 10.05 -10.35
C PHE A 249 -7.92 9.57 -10.76
N GLY A 250 -7.70 8.25 -10.75
CA GLY A 250 -6.47 7.60 -11.21
C GLY A 250 -6.11 7.86 -12.68
N VAL A 251 -7.07 8.14 -13.57
CA VAL A 251 -6.78 8.56 -14.97
C VAL A 251 -6.89 10.07 -15.19
N GLY A 252 -7.33 10.83 -14.18
CA GLY A 252 -7.40 12.30 -14.22
C GLY A 252 -8.75 12.84 -14.70
N GLU A 253 -9.76 11.99 -14.83
CA GLU A 253 -11.16 12.36 -15.05
C GLU A 253 -11.76 12.87 -13.73
N ASN A 254 -11.21 13.97 -13.23
CA ASN A 254 -11.51 14.49 -11.88
C ASN A 254 -12.98 14.93 -11.75
N ASP A 255 -13.56 15.56 -12.77
CA ASP A 255 -14.94 16.04 -12.74
C ASP A 255 -15.94 14.88 -12.62
N GLU A 256 -15.69 13.77 -13.33
CA GLU A 256 -16.48 12.55 -13.24
C GLU A 256 -16.36 11.94 -11.84
N ALA A 257 -15.13 11.81 -11.32
CA ALA A 257 -14.88 11.29 -9.98
C ALA A 257 -15.59 12.13 -8.90
N ILE A 258 -15.52 13.47 -8.99
CA ILE A 258 -16.20 14.40 -8.09
C ILE A 258 -17.71 14.18 -8.15
N GLY A 259 -18.29 14.11 -9.35
CA GLY A 259 -19.74 13.90 -9.53
C GLY A 259 -20.22 12.60 -8.88
N VAL A 260 -19.47 11.50 -9.02
CA VAL A 260 -19.80 10.21 -8.40
C VAL A 260 -19.70 10.29 -6.88
N TYR A 261 -18.59 10.82 -6.32
CA TYR A 261 -18.44 10.95 -4.87
C TYR A 261 -19.49 11.86 -4.23
N GLN A 262 -19.84 12.98 -4.87
CA GLN A 262 -20.92 13.85 -4.39
C GLN A 262 -22.27 13.12 -4.35
N LYS A 263 -22.58 12.27 -5.33
CA LYS A 263 -23.79 11.45 -5.32
C LYS A 263 -23.77 10.44 -4.17
N MET A 264 -22.63 9.79 -3.93
CA MET A 264 -22.46 8.85 -2.82
C MET A 264 -22.65 9.53 -1.45
N ILE A 265 -22.05 10.71 -1.25
CA ILE A 265 -22.18 11.49 0.01
C ILE A 265 -23.64 11.88 0.28
N ARG A 266 -24.43 12.21 -0.75
CA ARG A 266 -25.87 12.48 -0.56
C ARG A 266 -26.65 11.27 -0.06
N GLY A 267 -26.26 10.06 -0.48
CA GLY A 267 -26.86 8.81 -0.02
C GLY A 267 -26.35 8.37 1.37
N MET A 268 -25.12 8.72 1.71
CA MET A 268 -24.44 8.34 2.95
C MET A 268 -23.81 9.56 3.62
N PRO A 269 -24.64 10.46 4.18
CA PRO A 269 -24.16 11.73 4.72
C PRO A 269 -23.25 11.56 5.93
N ASN A 270 -23.17 10.40 6.57
CA ASN A 270 -22.35 10.19 7.78
C ASN A 270 -21.09 9.34 7.53
N ASP A 271 -20.69 9.11 6.28
CA ASP A 271 -19.47 8.38 5.96
C ASP A 271 -18.24 9.33 5.90
N PRO A 272 -17.25 9.17 6.80
CA PRO A 272 -16.05 10.00 6.80
C PRO A 272 -15.07 9.63 5.67
N ALA A 273 -15.05 8.37 5.20
CA ALA A 273 -14.12 7.91 4.17
C ALA A 273 -14.47 8.51 2.79
N LEU A 274 -15.77 8.67 2.49
CA LEU A 274 -16.20 9.34 1.25
C LEU A 274 -15.79 10.81 1.23
N ARG A 275 -15.77 11.48 2.38
CA ARG A 275 -15.30 12.88 2.49
C ARG A 275 -13.82 13.01 2.23
N VAL A 276 -13.01 12.17 2.87
CA VAL A 276 -11.56 12.13 2.63
C VAL A 276 -11.26 11.84 1.16
N SER A 277 -11.96 10.87 0.57
CA SER A 277 -11.78 10.52 -0.85
C SER A 277 -12.05 11.70 -1.78
N LEU A 278 -13.16 12.42 -1.57
CA LEU A 278 -13.48 13.63 -2.35
C LEU A 278 -12.49 14.78 -2.07
N ALA A 279 -12.09 14.94 -0.81
CA ALA A 279 -11.12 15.96 -0.39
C ALA A 279 -9.74 15.75 -1.02
N HIS A 280 -9.27 14.50 -1.17
CA HIS A 280 -8.04 14.19 -1.89
C HIS A 280 -8.10 14.65 -3.35
N ILE A 281 -9.26 14.49 -4.02
CA ILE A 281 -9.44 14.98 -5.39
C ILE A 281 -9.32 16.51 -5.42
N TYR A 282 -10.05 17.22 -4.55
CA TYR A 282 -9.97 18.68 -4.48
C TYR A 282 -8.56 19.18 -4.14
N ASN A 283 -7.85 18.50 -3.24
CA ASN A 283 -6.48 18.86 -2.90
C ASN A 283 -5.53 18.69 -4.10
N ALA A 284 -5.69 17.61 -4.87
CA ALA A 284 -4.89 17.35 -6.06
C ALA A 284 -5.19 18.34 -7.22
N THR A 285 -6.45 18.79 -7.36
CA THR A 285 -6.84 19.79 -8.36
C THR A 285 -6.49 21.22 -7.95
N GLY A 286 -6.09 21.45 -6.70
CA GLY A 286 -5.70 22.77 -6.17
C GLY A 286 -6.82 23.53 -5.47
N GLU A 287 -7.99 22.92 -5.31
CA GLU A 287 -9.13 23.47 -4.56
C GLU A 287 -8.97 23.20 -3.06
N SER A 288 -7.84 23.64 -2.48
CA SER A 288 -7.45 23.27 -1.11
C SER A 288 -8.46 23.71 -0.04
N HIS A 289 -9.23 24.78 -0.27
CA HIS A 289 -10.27 25.21 0.67
C HIS A 289 -11.38 24.16 0.81
N LEU A 290 -11.89 23.62 -0.31
CA LEU A 290 -12.89 22.55 -0.31
C LEU A 290 -12.34 21.27 0.31
N ALA A 291 -11.07 20.96 0.04
CA ALA A 291 -10.41 19.81 0.63
C ALA A 291 -10.33 19.93 2.16
N ILE A 292 -9.89 21.09 2.67
CA ILE A 292 -9.84 21.37 4.11
C ILE A 292 -11.21 21.16 4.74
N ASP A 293 -12.27 21.79 4.22
CA ASP A 293 -13.62 21.69 4.78
C ASP A 293 -14.09 20.23 4.87
N LEU A 294 -13.83 19.43 3.84
CA LEU A 294 -14.22 18.01 3.82
C LEU A 294 -13.39 17.15 4.77
N PHE A 295 -12.08 17.40 4.91
CA PHE A 295 -11.27 16.72 5.92
C PHE A 295 -11.75 17.06 7.33
N LYS A 296 -12.14 18.31 7.60
CA LYS A 296 -12.69 18.71 8.89
C LYS A 296 -13.99 17.97 9.21
N GLN A 297 -14.91 17.94 8.25
CA GLN A 297 -16.14 17.15 8.39
C GLN A 297 -15.88 15.65 8.63
N ALA A 298 -14.81 15.09 8.05
CA ALA A 298 -14.49 13.68 8.23
C ALA A 298 -14.08 13.36 9.67
N TYR A 299 -13.20 14.16 10.29
CA TYR A 299 -12.85 13.94 11.70
C TYR A 299 -13.99 14.38 12.65
N GLU A 300 -14.86 15.31 12.27
CA GLU A 300 -16.06 15.65 13.06
C GLU A 300 -17.04 14.48 13.14
N LEU A 301 -17.20 13.72 12.04
CA LEU A 301 -18.02 12.51 12.01
C LEU A 301 -17.39 11.35 12.76
N ASN A 302 -16.08 11.18 12.64
CA ASN A 302 -15.32 10.18 13.36
C ASN A 302 -14.04 10.82 13.95
N PRO A 303 -14.05 11.20 15.23
CA PRO A 303 -12.91 11.84 15.90
C PRO A 303 -11.63 11.00 15.93
N SER A 304 -11.72 9.69 15.70
CA SER A 304 -10.57 8.79 15.62
C SER A 304 -10.08 8.57 14.19
N PHE A 305 -10.62 9.27 13.18
CA PHE A 305 -10.25 9.07 11.77
C PHE A 305 -8.93 9.79 11.44
N GLY A 306 -7.83 9.08 11.64
CA GLY A 306 -6.46 9.59 11.51
C GLY A 306 -6.15 10.09 10.10
N ASP A 307 -6.72 9.48 9.06
CA ASP A 307 -6.49 9.88 7.67
C ASP A 307 -6.93 11.32 7.40
N ALA A 308 -7.99 11.80 8.05
CA ALA A 308 -8.42 13.19 7.94
C ALA A 308 -7.36 14.17 8.50
N PHE A 309 -6.83 13.89 9.70
CA PHE A 309 -5.78 14.70 10.32
C PHE A 309 -4.48 14.64 9.51
N TRP A 310 -4.06 13.45 9.10
CA TRP A 310 -2.87 13.29 8.28
C TRP A 310 -2.99 14.00 6.92
N SER A 311 -4.16 13.93 6.28
CA SER A 311 -4.43 14.61 5.03
C SER A 311 -4.44 16.15 5.18
N LEU A 312 -4.98 16.66 6.28
CA LEU A 312 -4.87 18.09 6.64
C LEU A 312 -3.42 18.52 6.84
N ALA A 313 -2.62 17.72 7.55
CA ALA A 313 -1.19 17.99 7.78
C ALA A 313 -0.39 18.06 6.46
N ASN A 314 -0.77 17.27 5.45
CA ASN A 314 -0.17 17.31 4.11
C ASN A 314 -0.73 18.43 3.23
N THR A 315 -1.76 19.15 3.66
CA THR A 315 -2.30 20.31 2.95
C THR A 315 -1.50 21.55 3.35
N LYS A 316 -0.59 22.01 2.46
CA LYS A 316 0.42 23.04 2.78
C LYS A 316 -0.12 24.34 3.41
N SER A 317 -1.31 24.76 3.01
CA SER A 317 -1.97 25.98 3.49
C SER A 317 -2.61 25.82 4.86
N TYR A 318 -2.70 24.60 5.39
CA TYR A 318 -3.36 24.32 6.65
C TYR A 318 -2.40 24.39 7.83
N ARG A 319 -2.90 24.89 8.96
CA ARG A 319 -2.21 24.89 10.26
C ARG A 319 -3.24 24.49 11.30
N PHE A 320 -2.88 23.53 12.15
CA PHE A 320 -3.76 23.08 13.24
C PHE A 320 -3.88 24.14 14.32
N THR A 321 -5.04 24.21 14.95
CA THR A 321 -5.23 25.01 16.17
C THR A 321 -4.75 24.24 17.40
N ASP A 322 -4.51 24.93 18.51
CA ASP A 322 -4.14 24.29 19.78
C ASP A 322 -5.23 23.32 20.28
N ASP A 323 -6.51 23.63 20.02
CA ASP A 323 -7.64 22.75 20.33
C ASP A 323 -7.60 21.46 19.50
N GLU A 324 -7.27 21.54 18.21
CA GLU A 324 -7.12 20.37 17.33
C GLU A 324 -5.94 19.50 17.75
N VAL A 325 -4.81 20.13 18.13
CA VAL A 325 -3.63 19.44 18.67
C VAL A 325 -3.97 18.71 19.98
N THR A 326 -4.70 19.38 20.87
CA THR A 326 -5.15 18.80 22.15
C THR A 326 -6.08 17.61 21.89
N ALA A 327 -7.06 17.77 21.00
CA ALA A 327 -7.99 16.70 20.64
C ALA A 327 -7.27 15.47 20.06
N MET A 328 -6.32 15.65 19.13
CA MET A 328 -5.53 14.54 18.59
C MET A 328 -4.75 13.81 19.71
N THR A 329 -4.14 14.57 20.63
CA THR A 329 -3.36 14.00 21.75
C THR A 329 -4.23 13.18 22.70
N GLU A 330 -5.43 13.67 23.02
CA GLU A 330 -6.41 12.93 23.83
C GLU A 330 -6.86 11.64 23.14
N ARG A 331 -7.08 11.66 21.82
CA ARG A 331 -7.48 10.46 21.05
C ARG A 331 -6.40 9.39 20.98
N LEU A 332 -5.14 9.78 20.90
CA LEU A 332 -4.01 8.84 20.99
C LEU A 332 -3.94 8.12 22.34
N SER A 333 -4.54 8.69 23.38
CA SER A 333 -4.58 8.08 24.72
C SER A 333 -5.70 7.05 24.89
N LEU A 334 -6.58 6.88 23.90
CA LEU A 334 -7.71 5.94 23.96
C LEU A 334 -7.35 4.58 23.37
N ASP A 335 -7.50 3.50 24.14
CA ASP A 335 -7.22 2.13 23.68
C ASP A 335 -8.04 1.73 22.44
N ALA A 336 -9.23 2.31 22.25
CA ALA A 336 -10.10 2.05 21.11
C ALA A 336 -9.62 2.68 19.79
N THR A 337 -8.63 3.57 19.80
CA THR A 337 -8.12 4.21 18.56
C THR A 337 -7.31 3.18 17.75
N PRO A 338 -7.70 2.89 16.50
CA PRO A 338 -7.00 1.90 15.69
C PRO A 338 -5.54 2.28 15.42
N GLU A 339 -4.68 1.28 15.25
CA GLU A 339 -3.23 1.49 15.11
C GLU A 339 -2.87 2.34 13.88
N LEU A 340 -3.54 2.14 12.74
CA LEU A 340 -3.33 2.95 11.55
C LEU A 340 -3.65 4.43 11.80
N ASP A 341 -4.76 4.71 12.48
CA ASP A 341 -5.17 6.06 12.83
C ASP A 341 -4.19 6.70 13.82
N ARG A 342 -3.64 5.92 14.77
CA ARG A 342 -2.58 6.37 15.69
C ARG A 342 -1.32 6.79 14.92
N ILE A 343 -0.86 5.97 13.97
CA ILE A 343 0.27 6.31 13.10
C ILE A 343 -0.01 7.65 12.40
N GLN A 344 -1.15 7.76 11.72
CA GLN A 344 -1.53 8.96 10.96
C GLN A 344 -1.59 10.22 11.85
N MET A 345 -2.18 10.12 13.05
CA MET A 345 -2.25 11.24 14.01
C MET A 345 -0.88 11.66 14.53
N HIS A 346 0.04 10.72 14.80
CA HIS A 346 1.41 11.08 15.20
C HIS A 346 2.13 11.89 14.11
N PHE A 347 2.00 11.53 12.84
CA PHE A 347 2.56 12.35 11.76
C PHE A 347 1.88 13.71 11.64
N ALA A 348 0.56 13.80 11.88
CA ALA A 348 -0.16 15.07 11.89
C ALA A 348 0.29 15.99 13.06
N LEU A 349 0.45 15.44 14.27
CA LEU A 349 0.97 16.15 15.43
C LEU A 349 2.42 16.58 15.24
N GLY A 350 3.26 15.71 14.68
CA GLY A 350 4.63 16.05 14.32
C GLY A 350 4.69 17.28 13.41
N LYS A 351 3.82 17.32 12.39
CA LYS A 351 3.69 18.47 11.50
C LYS A 351 3.16 19.72 12.20
N ALA A 352 2.16 19.58 13.06
CA ALA A 352 1.55 20.69 13.81
C ALA A 352 2.57 21.35 14.75
N HIS A 353 3.30 20.57 15.53
CA HIS A 353 4.33 21.08 16.43
C HIS A 353 5.49 21.71 15.66
N GLU A 354 5.87 21.16 14.52
CA GLU A 354 6.89 21.74 13.67
C GLU A 354 6.47 23.10 13.11
N ASP A 355 5.22 23.27 12.66
CA ASP A 355 4.71 24.56 12.20
C ASP A 355 4.71 25.61 13.33
N SER A 356 4.47 25.18 14.57
CA SER A 356 4.57 26.00 15.78
C SER A 356 5.99 26.11 16.35
N HIS A 357 7.01 25.64 15.62
CA HIS A 357 8.43 25.66 16.00
C HIS A 357 8.78 24.93 17.31
N ASN A 358 7.93 24.01 17.76
CA ASN A 358 8.22 23.11 18.87
C ASN A 358 8.89 21.84 18.33
N PHE A 359 10.18 21.96 17.98
CA PHE A 359 10.90 20.90 17.26
C PHE A 359 11.11 19.61 18.07
N ALA A 360 11.29 19.71 19.39
CA ALA A 360 11.39 18.54 20.25
C ALA A 360 10.08 17.71 20.24
N ALA A 361 8.94 18.35 20.50
CA ALA A 361 7.64 17.66 20.45
C ALA A 361 7.27 17.16 19.05
N ALA A 362 7.72 17.87 18.01
CA ALA A 362 7.58 17.41 16.63
C ALA A 362 8.36 16.12 16.38
N PHE A 363 9.63 16.07 16.82
CA PHE A 363 10.46 14.88 16.69
C PHE A 363 9.89 13.69 17.45
N ASP A 364 9.46 13.89 18.70
CA ASP A 364 8.88 12.83 19.53
C ASP A 364 7.66 12.19 18.85
N ASN A 365 6.81 13.00 18.23
CA ASN A 365 5.65 12.50 17.49
C ASN A 365 6.05 11.78 16.21
N TYR A 366 6.98 12.32 15.42
CA TYR A 366 7.51 11.60 14.26
C TYR A 366 8.12 10.26 14.67
N GLN A 367 8.89 10.21 15.76
CA GLN A 367 9.49 8.99 16.28
C GLN A 367 8.44 7.95 16.69
N GLN A 368 7.39 8.35 17.40
CA GLN A 368 6.32 7.44 17.81
C GLN A 368 5.54 6.88 16.61
N GLY A 369 5.17 7.73 15.65
CA GLY A 369 4.52 7.30 14.42
C GLY A 369 5.40 6.35 13.59
N ASN A 370 6.69 6.67 13.49
CA ASN A 370 7.70 5.83 12.84
C ASN A 370 7.86 4.47 13.52
N ALA A 371 7.93 4.42 14.86
CA ALA A 371 8.08 3.18 15.61
C ALA A 371 6.87 2.24 15.41
N LEU A 372 5.64 2.78 15.48
CA LEU A 372 4.42 2.03 15.20
C LEU A 372 4.42 1.49 13.77
N LYS A 373 4.77 2.34 12.79
CA LYS A 373 4.80 1.93 11.38
C LYS A 373 5.89 0.88 11.11
N LEU A 374 7.08 1.04 11.70
CA LEU A 374 8.20 0.11 11.55
C LEU A 374 7.87 -1.27 12.14
N ALA A 375 7.09 -1.34 13.22
CA ALA A 375 6.62 -2.61 13.79
C ALA A 375 5.73 -3.42 12.83
N THR A 376 5.09 -2.76 11.85
CA THR A 376 4.31 -3.41 10.79
C THR A 376 5.14 -3.83 9.57
N SER A 377 6.42 -3.48 9.54
CA SER A 377 7.29 -3.63 8.38
C SER A 377 8.06 -4.96 8.38
N ASN A 378 8.27 -5.50 7.18
CA ASN A 378 9.19 -6.63 6.93
C ASN A 378 10.55 -6.16 6.39
N HIS A 379 10.91 -4.89 6.59
CA HIS A 379 12.19 -4.33 6.13
C HIS A 379 13.37 -5.08 6.75
N SER A 380 14.34 -5.45 5.93
CA SER A 380 15.54 -6.16 6.37
C SER A 380 16.78 -5.59 5.72
N ARG A 381 17.70 -5.10 6.57
CA ARG A 381 19.02 -4.62 6.16
C ARG A 381 19.79 -5.70 5.38
N GLN A 382 19.81 -6.93 5.88
CA GLN A 382 20.50 -8.04 5.23
C GLN A 382 20.00 -8.28 3.79
N GLN A 383 18.69 -8.16 3.56
CA GLN A 383 18.12 -8.31 2.22
C GLN A 383 18.52 -7.17 1.29
N LEU A 384 18.61 -5.95 1.81
CA LEU A 384 19.09 -4.81 1.05
C LEU A 384 20.58 -5.00 0.66
N ASP A 385 21.41 -5.41 1.62
CA ASP A 385 22.83 -5.69 1.41
C ASP A 385 23.04 -6.75 0.31
N ILE A 386 22.27 -7.86 0.34
CA ILE A 386 22.30 -8.91 -0.70
C ILE A 386 21.87 -8.34 -2.05
N ARG A 387 20.79 -7.54 -2.08
CA ARG A 387 20.29 -6.93 -3.32
C ARG A 387 21.32 -6.00 -3.97
N VAL A 388 22.00 -5.18 -3.17
CA VAL A 388 22.98 -4.20 -3.67
C VAL A 388 24.27 -4.91 -4.06
N SER A 389 24.85 -5.73 -3.18
CA SER A 389 26.08 -6.49 -3.50
C SER A 389 25.94 -7.34 -4.75
N THR A 390 24.80 -8.03 -4.95
CA THR A 390 24.59 -8.83 -6.17
C THR A 390 24.50 -7.95 -7.43
N GLN A 391 24.00 -6.71 -7.34
CA GLN A 391 24.06 -5.76 -8.46
C GLN A 391 25.49 -5.38 -8.80
N LEU A 392 26.33 -5.08 -7.81
CA LEU A 392 27.73 -4.74 -7.99
C LEU A 392 28.51 -5.91 -8.62
N ASP A 393 28.31 -7.12 -8.11
CA ASP A 393 29.03 -8.32 -8.53
C ASP A 393 28.69 -8.76 -9.96
N VAL A 394 27.41 -8.62 -10.36
CA VAL A 394 26.93 -9.12 -11.66
C VAL A 394 27.07 -8.07 -12.74
N CYS A 395 26.67 -6.84 -12.48
CA CYS A 395 26.57 -5.78 -13.48
C CYS A 395 27.91 -5.05 -13.64
N THR A 396 28.89 -5.76 -14.18
CA THR A 396 30.26 -5.27 -14.40
C THR A 396 30.46 -4.72 -15.81
N THR A 397 31.55 -4.00 -16.05
CA THR A 397 31.97 -3.58 -17.40
C THR A 397 32.02 -4.74 -18.38
N SER A 398 32.50 -5.92 -17.94
CA SER A 398 32.54 -7.13 -18.77
C SER A 398 31.16 -7.62 -19.18
N LEU A 399 30.14 -7.50 -18.32
CA LEU A 399 28.76 -7.85 -18.69
C LEU A 399 28.26 -6.92 -19.78
N PHE A 400 28.43 -5.61 -19.59
CA PHE A 400 27.94 -4.60 -20.51
C PHE A 400 28.67 -4.60 -21.85
N ASP A 401 29.97 -4.87 -21.88
CA ASP A 401 30.73 -5.04 -23.12
C ASP A 401 30.25 -6.25 -23.92
N ARG A 402 29.98 -7.37 -23.24
CA ARG A 402 29.46 -8.59 -23.86
C ARG A 402 28.05 -8.40 -24.43
N LEU A 403 27.23 -7.58 -23.78
CA LEU A 403 25.83 -7.34 -24.13
C LEU A 403 25.61 -5.94 -24.76
N ARG A 404 26.66 -5.32 -25.33
CA ARG A 404 26.61 -3.92 -25.78
C ARG A 404 25.62 -3.63 -26.91
N ASP A 405 25.31 -4.63 -27.73
CA ASP A 405 24.48 -4.51 -28.95
C ASP A 405 23.05 -5.06 -28.75
N VAL A 406 22.63 -5.32 -27.51
CA VAL A 406 21.27 -5.80 -27.21
C VAL A 406 20.31 -4.65 -26.89
N GLY A 407 19.02 -4.97 -26.80
CA GLY A 407 17.97 -4.02 -26.42
C GLY A 407 17.28 -3.35 -27.60
N HIS A 408 16.32 -2.49 -27.29
CA HIS A 408 15.52 -1.76 -28.28
C HIS A 408 16.02 -0.33 -28.45
N ASN A 409 16.30 0.06 -29.69
CA ASN A 409 16.91 1.35 -30.04
C ASN A 409 15.95 2.56 -30.00
N ALA A 410 15.12 2.66 -28.97
CA ALA A 410 14.26 3.83 -28.74
C ALA A 410 15.03 4.92 -27.96
N PRO A 411 15.19 6.14 -28.50
CA PRO A 411 15.83 7.27 -27.80
C PRO A 411 14.86 8.06 -26.90
N ASP A 412 13.56 7.81 -27.04
CA ASP A 412 12.47 8.54 -26.41
C ASP A 412 12.49 8.60 -24.86
N PRO A 413 12.84 7.51 -24.13
CA PRO A 413 12.68 7.47 -22.67
C PRO A 413 13.73 8.29 -21.90
N ILE A 414 13.26 9.11 -20.98
CA ILE A 414 14.05 9.79 -19.96
C ILE A 414 13.65 9.25 -18.59
N PHE A 415 14.54 8.57 -17.89
CA PHE A 415 14.33 8.10 -16.54
C PHE A 415 14.83 9.12 -15.53
N ILE A 416 14.00 9.47 -14.54
CA ILE A 416 14.43 10.22 -13.37
C ILE A 416 14.40 9.28 -12.16
N VAL A 417 15.58 8.92 -11.69
CA VAL A 417 15.81 7.99 -10.58
C VAL A 417 16.36 8.74 -9.36
N GLY A 418 16.39 8.07 -8.22
CA GLY A 418 17.03 8.57 -7.01
C GLY A 418 16.29 8.15 -5.77
N LEU A 419 16.56 8.79 -4.63
CA LEU A 419 15.79 8.56 -3.42
C LEU A 419 14.50 9.39 -3.43
N PRO A 420 13.36 8.90 -2.88
CA PRO A 420 12.22 9.76 -2.59
C PRO A 420 12.67 11.02 -1.84
N ARG A 421 12.04 12.16 -2.14
CA ARG A 421 12.36 13.48 -1.55
C ARG A 421 13.72 14.09 -1.96
N ALA A 422 14.44 13.49 -2.92
CA ALA A 422 15.67 14.04 -3.47
C ALA A 422 15.47 15.13 -4.55
N GLY A 423 14.23 15.51 -4.87
CA GLY A 423 13.94 16.56 -5.86
C GLY A 423 13.58 16.06 -7.26
N SER A 424 13.36 14.75 -7.45
CA SER A 424 12.98 14.15 -8.74
C SER A 424 11.73 14.78 -9.37
N THR A 425 10.73 15.16 -8.57
CA THR A 425 9.53 15.86 -9.06
C THR A 425 9.83 17.25 -9.63
N LEU A 426 10.81 17.97 -9.06
CA LEU A 426 11.21 19.27 -9.59
C LEU A 426 11.87 19.09 -10.97
N LEU A 427 12.78 18.11 -11.08
CA LEU A 427 13.43 17.79 -12.36
C LEU A 427 12.43 17.35 -13.42
N GLU A 428 11.44 16.54 -13.03
CA GLU A 428 10.34 16.14 -13.91
C GLU A 428 9.56 17.36 -14.41
N GLN A 429 9.22 18.30 -13.52
CA GLN A 429 8.45 19.49 -13.88
C GLN A 429 9.25 20.44 -14.80
N ILE A 430 10.55 20.57 -14.56
CA ILE A 430 11.47 21.33 -15.41
C ILE A 430 11.49 20.73 -16.83
N LEU A 431 11.77 19.44 -16.94
CA LEU A 431 11.89 18.76 -18.23
C LEU A 431 10.55 18.69 -18.98
N ALA A 432 9.46 18.36 -18.28
CA ALA A 432 8.12 18.30 -18.87
C ALA A 432 7.55 19.67 -19.27
N SER A 433 8.25 20.77 -18.97
CA SER A 433 7.90 22.10 -19.49
C SER A 433 8.51 22.36 -20.88
N HIS A 434 9.39 21.48 -21.38
CA HIS A 434 9.87 21.52 -22.74
C HIS A 434 8.79 21.00 -23.71
N SER A 435 8.60 21.68 -24.83
CA SER A 435 7.66 21.31 -25.91
C SER A 435 7.83 19.90 -26.49
N LYS A 436 9.00 19.26 -26.29
CA LYS A 436 9.38 17.94 -26.83
C LYS A 436 9.39 16.83 -25.80
N VAL A 437 8.94 17.09 -24.57
CA VAL A 437 9.00 16.12 -23.47
C VAL A 437 7.63 16.00 -22.80
N ASP A 438 7.04 14.81 -22.89
CA ASP A 438 5.85 14.46 -22.12
C ASP A 438 6.24 14.04 -20.70
N GLY A 439 5.77 14.77 -19.70
CA GLY A 439 5.83 14.27 -18.32
C GLY A 439 4.72 13.26 -18.08
N THR A 440 5.06 12.04 -17.65
CA THR A 440 4.09 10.98 -17.39
C THR A 440 3.71 10.88 -15.89
N MET A 441 4.12 9.82 -15.20
CA MET A 441 3.95 9.54 -13.79
C MET A 441 5.02 8.55 -13.30
N GLU A 442 4.82 7.96 -12.12
CA GLU A 442 5.61 6.82 -11.62
C GLU A 442 5.21 5.54 -12.36
N LEU A 443 6.00 5.11 -13.35
CA LEU A 443 5.70 3.90 -14.13
C LEU A 443 6.32 2.67 -13.46
N HIS A 444 5.51 1.62 -13.28
CA HIS A 444 5.92 0.41 -12.55
C HIS A 444 6.58 -0.64 -13.46
N ASP A 445 6.66 -0.39 -14.77
CA ASP A 445 7.07 -1.35 -15.79
C ASP A 445 8.46 -1.97 -15.57
N ILE A 446 9.44 -1.15 -15.17
CA ILE A 446 10.80 -1.63 -14.86
C ILE A 446 10.81 -2.47 -13.57
N LEU A 447 10.09 -2.02 -12.53
CA LEU A 447 9.97 -2.75 -11.26
C LEU A 447 9.29 -4.11 -11.48
N ASP A 448 8.20 -4.14 -12.27
CA ASP A 448 7.46 -5.34 -12.66
C ASP A 448 8.34 -6.30 -13.47
N LEU A 449 9.12 -5.79 -14.43
CA LEU A 449 10.06 -6.61 -15.18
C LEU A 449 11.16 -7.20 -14.28
N ALA A 450 11.76 -6.39 -13.41
CA ALA A 450 12.78 -6.86 -12.46
C ALA A 450 12.23 -7.93 -11.51
N LYS A 451 10.98 -7.75 -11.03
CA LYS A 451 10.29 -8.76 -10.22
C LYS A 451 10.05 -10.06 -10.98
N ARG A 452 9.59 -9.99 -12.24
CA ARG A 452 9.45 -11.18 -13.11
C ARG A 452 10.78 -11.91 -13.35
N LEU A 453 11.86 -11.16 -13.56
CA LEU A 453 13.21 -11.73 -13.73
C LEU A 453 13.74 -12.39 -12.46
N ARG A 454 13.40 -11.85 -11.28
CA ARG A 454 13.68 -12.48 -9.99
C ARG A 454 12.93 -13.80 -9.83
N GLY A 455 11.71 -13.90 -10.35
CA GLY A 455 10.92 -15.12 -10.28
C GLY A 455 10.43 -15.40 -8.86
N ARG A 456 10.61 -16.65 -8.38
CA ARG A 456 10.09 -17.13 -7.08
C ARG A 456 11.13 -17.14 -5.96
N ASP A 457 12.23 -16.41 -6.11
CA ASP A 457 13.22 -16.30 -5.05
C ASP A 457 12.56 -15.76 -3.78
N LYS A 458 12.90 -16.38 -2.65
CA LYS A 458 12.49 -15.87 -1.35
C LYS A 458 13.32 -14.66 -1.02
N ALA A 459 12.76 -13.75 -0.24
CA ALA A 459 13.48 -12.57 0.23
C ALA A 459 14.77 -12.93 1.03
N SER A 460 14.83 -14.13 1.61
CA SER A 460 15.98 -14.67 2.34
C SER A 460 17.00 -15.44 1.48
N ASP A 461 16.85 -15.47 0.16
CA ASP A 461 17.75 -16.24 -0.71
C ASP A 461 19.15 -15.58 -0.75
N PRO A 462 20.24 -16.28 -0.37
CA PRO A 462 21.59 -15.72 -0.38
C PRO A 462 22.15 -15.52 -1.79
N SER A 463 21.53 -16.08 -2.83
CA SER A 463 21.97 -15.95 -4.21
C SER A 463 20.79 -15.63 -5.13
N PRO A 464 20.27 -14.39 -5.09
CA PRO A 464 19.10 -14.03 -5.88
C PRO A 464 19.38 -14.17 -7.38
N ARG A 465 18.40 -14.72 -8.09
CA ARG A 465 18.38 -14.92 -9.53
C ARG A 465 18.48 -13.61 -10.29
N TYR A 466 17.79 -12.56 -9.86
CA TYR A 466 17.99 -11.22 -10.40
C TYR A 466 18.98 -10.47 -9.51
N PRO A 467 20.06 -9.89 -10.06
CA PRO A 467 20.36 -9.67 -11.49
C PRO A 467 21.13 -10.77 -12.25
N ARG A 468 21.56 -11.88 -11.61
CA ARG A 468 22.39 -12.94 -12.26
C ARG A 468 21.85 -13.42 -13.61
N ILE A 469 20.53 -13.59 -13.71
CA ILE A 469 19.82 -14.02 -14.91
C ILE A 469 20.11 -13.14 -16.13
N LEU A 470 20.48 -11.86 -15.95
CA LEU A 470 20.86 -10.98 -17.05
C LEU A 470 22.05 -11.53 -17.86
N GLY A 471 22.96 -12.27 -17.22
CA GLY A 471 24.09 -12.90 -17.90
C GLY A 471 23.75 -14.15 -18.70
N GLU A 472 22.55 -14.71 -18.51
CA GLU A 472 22.07 -16.00 -19.02
C GLU A 472 20.95 -15.85 -20.06
N LEU A 473 20.30 -14.68 -20.12
CA LEU A 473 19.21 -14.43 -21.05
C LEU A 473 19.70 -14.41 -22.51
N PRO A 474 18.92 -14.97 -23.45
CA PRO A 474 19.14 -14.77 -24.88
C PRO A 474 19.03 -13.29 -25.26
N ALA A 475 19.86 -12.85 -26.22
CA ALA A 475 19.94 -11.44 -26.64
C ALA A 475 18.57 -10.88 -27.09
N GLU A 476 17.75 -11.70 -27.73
CA GLU A 476 16.43 -11.33 -28.26
C GLU A 476 15.45 -10.93 -27.15
N ARG A 477 15.66 -11.42 -25.93
CA ARG A 477 14.81 -11.07 -24.78
C ARG A 477 14.95 -9.60 -24.41
N PHE A 478 16.15 -9.04 -24.49
CA PHE A 478 16.36 -7.62 -24.17
C PHE A 478 15.63 -6.70 -25.15
N GLU A 479 15.66 -7.03 -26.45
CA GLU A 479 14.90 -6.28 -27.46
C GLU A 479 13.39 -6.40 -27.23
N GLN A 480 12.89 -7.61 -26.90
CA GLN A 480 11.48 -7.83 -26.57
C GLN A 480 11.04 -7.00 -25.35
N PHE A 481 11.84 -6.98 -24.29
CA PHE A 481 11.55 -6.20 -23.09
C PHE A 481 11.55 -4.69 -23.38
N GLY A 482 12.50 -4.21 -24.17
CA GLY A 482 12.56 -2.82 -24.60
C GLY A 482 11.33 -2.41 -25.43
N LYS A 483 10.92 -3.24 -26.41
CA LYS A 483 9.70 -3.00 -27.20
C LYS A 483 8.46 -2.98 -26.33
N GLN A 484 8.31 -3.97 -25.45
CA GLN A 484 7.17 -4.05 -24.55
C GLN A 484 7.07 -2.82 -23.64
N PHE A 485 8.20 -2.36 -23.08
CA PHE A 485 8.22 -1.13 -22.29
C PHE A 485 7.73 0.07 -23.11
N ILE A 486 8.15 0.19 -24.37
CA ILE A 486 7.71 1.29 -25.22
C ILE A 486 6.20 1.23 -25.52
N GLU A 487 5.68 0.03 -25.78
CA GLU A 487 4.26 -0.21 -26.05
C GLU A 487 3.38 0.04 -24.81
N ASP A 488 3.74 -0.55 -23.67
CA ASP A 488 2.96 -0.47 -22.42
C ASP A 488 2.85 0.95 -21.89
N THR A 489 3.89 1.75 -22.11
CA THR A 489 3.91 3.13 -21.62
C THR A 489 3.22 4.10 -22.56
N ARG A 490 2.84 3.71 -23.79
CA ARG A 490 2.18 4.59 -24.77
C ARG A 490 0.91 5.24 -24.24
N ALA A 491 0.15 4.55 -23.40
CA ALA A 491 -1.10 5.06 -22.82
C ALA A 491 -0.90 6.29 -21.91
N TYR A 492 0.30 6.48 -21.36
CA TYR A 492 0.62 7.59 -20.44
C TYR A 492 1.31 8.77 -21.14
N ARG A 493 1.58 8.66 -22.44
CA ARG A 493 2.31 9.66 -23.23
C ARG A 493 1.36 10.54 -24.03
N GLY A 494 1.78 11.77 -24.27
CA GLY A 494 1.16 12.66 -25.22
C GLY A 494 1.71 12.42 -26.63
N SER A 495 1.95 13.54 -27.32
CA SER A 495 2.44 13.54 -28.70
C SER A 495 3.91 13.90 -28.82
N ALA A 496 4.57 14.19 -27.70
CA ALA A 496 5.97 14.61 -27.71
C ALA A 496 6.89 13.43 -28.07
N PRO A 497 8.05 13.71 -28.70
CA PRO A 497 9.00 12.67 -29.09
C PRO A 497 9.69 12.01 -27.89
N HIS A 498 9.83 12.69 -26.76
CA HIS A 498 10.39 12.14 -25.53
C HIS A 498 9.34 12.06 -24.43
N PHE A 499 9.54 11.15 -23.48
CA PHE A 499 8.69 11.06 -22.31
C PHE A 499 9.51 10.70 -21.06
N ILE A 500 9.03 11.15 -19.91
CA ILE A 500 9.69 10.92 -18.63
C ILE A 500 9.03 9.75 -17.90
N ASP A 501 9.81 8.75 -17.50
CA ASP A 501 9.47 7.84 -16.40
C ASP A 501 10.17 8.34 -15.12
N LYS A 502 9.40 8.96 -14.22
CA LYS A 502 9.91 9.40 -12.92
C LYS A 502 9.52 8.36 -11.89
N MET A 503 10.36 7.37 -11.70
CA MET A 503 10.24 6.33 -10.68
C MET A 503 11.55 6.29 -9.88
N PRO A 504 11.63 6.91 -8.69
CA PRO A 504 12.89 7.06 -7.95
C PRO A 504 13.61 5.71 -7.76
N ASN A 505 12.85 4.67 -7.35
CA ASN A 505 13.35 3.32 -7.08
C ASN A 505 13.94 2.59 -8.30
N ASN A 506 13.79 3.10 -9.52
CA ASN A 506 14.47 2.56 -10.71
C ASN A 506 16.00 2.68 -10.63
N PHE A 507 16.56 3.40 -9.64
CA PHE A 507 18.01 3.42 -9.37
C PHE A 507 18.60 2.01 -9.17
N PHE A 508 17.81 1.06 -8.65
CA PHE A 508 18.23 -0.35 -8.54
C PHE A 508 18.42 -1.03 -9.90
N HIS A 509 17.80 -0.50 -10.94
CA HIS A 509 17.58 -1.19 -12.20
C HIS A 509 18.22 -0.49 -13.39
N VAL A 510 19.14 0.47 -13.16
CA VAL A 510 19.89 1.18 -14.22
C VAL A 510 20.58 0.19 -15.15
N GLY A 511 21.22 -0.86 -14.62
CA GLY A 511 21.83 -1.92 -15.44
C GLY A 511 20.83 -2.65 -16.33
N LEU A 512 19.62 -2.94 -15.85
CA LEU A 512 18.55 -3.53 -16.67
C LEU A 512 18.08 -2.54 -17.74
N ILE A 513 17.83 -1.28 -17.36
CA ILE A 513 17.41 -0.21 -18.27
C ILE A 513 18.42 -0.07 -19.42
N LYS A 514 19.73 -0.06 -19.11
CA LYS A 514 20.79 0.00 -20.13
C LYS A 514 20.70 -1.14 -21.15
N LEU A 515 20.43 -2.35 -20.68
CA LEU A 515 20.38 -3.53 -21.54
C LEU A 515 19.11 -3.57 -22.40
N ILE A 516 17.97 -3.09 -21.90
CA ILE A 516 16.71 -3.13 -22.68
C ILE A 516 16.49 -1.87 -23.53
N LEU A 517 17.05 -0.73 -23.14
CA LEU A 517 16.88 0.58 -23.76
C LEU A 517 18.24 1.32 -23.80
N PRO A 518 19.17 0.89 -24.67
CA PRO A 518 20.56 1.36 -24.65
C PRO A 518 20.74 2.87 -24.91
N ASN A 519 19.74 3.51 -25.54
CA ASN A 519 19.72 4.93 -25.91
C ASN A 519 18.87 5.81 -24.98
N ALA A 520 18.27 5.24 -23.93
CA ALA A 520 17.55 6.01 -22.93
C ALA A 520 18.48 6.95 -22.17
N LYS A 521 17.91 8.00 -21.57
CA LYS A 521 18.62 8.93 -20.68
C LYS A 521 18.25 8.62 -19.24
N VAL A 522 19.23 8.61 -18.35
CA VAL A 522 18.99 8.41 -16.91
C VAL A 522 19.52 9.61 -16.14
N ILE A 523 18.67 10.21 -15.31
CA ILE A 523 19.00 11.34 -14.45
C ILE A 523 18.88 10.89 -13.00
N ASP A 524 19.97 10.95 -12.25
CA ASP A 524 20.03 10.75 -10.81
C ASP A 524 19.71 12.08 -10.11
N ALA A 525 18.52 12.16 -9.50
CA ALA A 525 18.16 13.23 -8.59
C ALA A 525 18.84 12.99 -7.23
N ARG A 526 19.89 13.77 -6.96
CA ARG A 526 20.69 13.70 -5.73
C ARG A 526 20.38 14.89 -4.82
N ARG A 527 20.39 14.67 -3.50
CA ARG A 527 20.17 15.73 -2.50
C ARG A 527 21.09 15.54 -1.30
N HIS A 528 21.40 16.60 -0.56
CA HIS A 528 22.15 16.50 0.69
C HIS A 528 21.61 15.38 1.60
N PRO A 529 22.45 14.46 2.12
CA PRO A 529 22.00 13.23 2.78
C PRO A 529 21.13 13.50 4.00
N MET A 530 21.50 14.45 4.86
CA MET A 530 20.69 14.81 6.04
C MET A 530 19.32 15.36 5.65
N ALA A 531 19.26 16.21 4.61
CA ALA A 531 18.02 16.83 4.17
C ALA A 531 17.09 15.82 3.50
N CYS A 532 17.66 14.92 2.68
CA CYS A 532 16.92 13.87 2.00
C CYS A 532 16.38 12.84 2.99
N CYS A 533 17.25 12.29 3.85
CA CYS A 533 16.89 11.27 4.83
C CYS A 533 15.89 11.80 5.85
N PHE A 534 16.13 12.98 6.45
CA PHE A 534 15.19 13.53 7.40
C PHE A 534 13.83 13.88 6.75
N SER A 535 13.83 14.38 5.51
CA SER A 535 12.58 14.60 4.78
C SER A 535 11.82 13.31 4.49
N GLY A 536 12.49 12.18 4.32
CA GLY A 536 11.87 10.86 4.22
C GLY A 536 11.33 10.39 5.58
N TYR A 537 12.12 10.55 6.64
CA TYR A 537 11.77 10.11 7.99
C TYR A 537 10.50 10.75 8.55
N LYS A 538 10.27 12.03 8.26
CA LYS A 538 9.06 12.75 8.71
C LYS A 538 7.85 12.60 7.77
N GLN A 539 7.97 11.80 6.70
CA GLN A 539 6.89 11.58 5.74
C GLN A 539 6.30 10.19 5.94
N LEU A 540 5.01 10.12 6.25
CA LEU A 540 4.26 8.87 6.11
C LEU A 540 4.01 8.62 4.63
N PHE A 541 4.77 7.70 4.04
CA PHE A 541 4.52 7.18 2.70
C PHE A 541 3.39 6.13 2.72
N GLY A 542 2.84 5.82 1.56
CA GLY A 542 1.90 4.71 1.39
C GLY A 542 2.61 3.36 1.58
N GLU A 543 3.08 2.78 0.48
CA GLU A 543 3.76 1.48 0.45
C GLU A 543 5.13 1.57 -0.23
N GLY A 544 6.06 0.66 0.11
CA GLY A 544 7.32 0.45 -0.61
C GLY A 544 8.48 1.36 -0.18
N GLN A 545 8.32 2.14 0.88
CA GLN A 545 9.33 3.05 1.44
C GLN A 545 9.63 2.73 2.91
N GLU A 546 9.56 1.45 3.29
CA GLU A 546 9.61 1.03 4.69
C GLU A 546 10.92 1.39 5.41
N PHE A 547 12.01 1.57 4.66
CA PHE A 547 13.30 2.02 5.18
C PHE A 547 13.24 3.44 5.76
N SER A 548 12.22 4.24 5.44
CA SER A 548 12.15 5.63 5.92
C SER A 548 11.72 5.74 7.38
N TYR A 549 11.14 4.70 7.97
CA TYR A 549 10.55 4.75 9.31
C TYR A 549 11.55 4.49 10.44
N GLY A 550 12.85 4.56 10.16
CA GLY A 550 13.90 4.52 11.17
C GLY A 550 15.14 5.27 10.69
N LEU A 551 15.81 5.98 11.62
CA LEU A 551 16.96 6.83 11.28
C LEU A 551 18.17 6.02 10.82
N GLU A 552 18.39 4.85 11.43
CA GLU A 552 19.45 3.93 11.02
C GLU A 552 19.12 3.28 9.67
N GLU A 553 17.88 2.85 9.49
CA GLU A 553 17.37 2.21 8.27
C GLU A 553 17.54 3.14 7.07
N ILE A 554 17.05 4.39 7.16
CA ILE A 554 17.15 5.34 6.04
C ILE A 554 18.59 5.78 5.78
N GLY A 555 19.43 5.91 6.82
CA GLY A 555 20.85 6.23 6.66
C GLY A 555 21.62 5.13 5.93
N ASN A 556 21.42 3.87 6.35
CA ASN A 556 22.00 2.70 5.69
C ASN A 556 21.50 2.58 4.23
N TYR A 557 20.21 2.81 4.01
CA TYR A 557 19.62 2.78 2.68
C TYR A 557 20.22 3.87 1.77
N TYR A 558 20.37 5.10 2.27
CA TYR A 558 20.99 6.20 1.52
C TYR A 558 22.43 5.89 1.15
N LYS A 559 23.21 5.33 2.08
CA LYS A 559 24.59 4.91 1.81
C LYS A 559 24.65 3.90 0.67
N GLN A 560 23.85 2.84 0.74
CA GLN A 560 23.83 1.82 -0.31
C GLN A 560 23.33 2.34 -1.65
N TYR A 561 22.40 3.29 -1.62
CA TYR A 561 21.98 4.03 -2.81
C TYR A 561 23.16 4.80 -3.44
N VAL A 562 23.96 5.51 -2.64
CA VAL A 562 25.18 6.18 -3.14
C VAL A 562 26.16 5.16 -3.73
N ASP A 563 26.45 4.07 -3.01
CA ASP A 563 27.39 3.04 -3.45
C ASP A 563 26.96 2.44 -4.79
N LEU A 564 25.68 2.12 -4.95
CA LEU A 564 25.14 1.57 -6.19
C LEU A 564 25.19 2.57 -7.36
N MET A 565 24.91 3.85 -7.11
CA MET A 565 24.99 4.87 -8.15
C MET A 565 26.43 5.18 -8.56
N ASN A 566 27.38 5.16 -7.62
CA ASN A 566 28.80 5.28 -7.93
C ASN A 566 29.28 4.11 -8.81
N HIS A 567 28.80 2.90 -8.54
CA HIS A 567 29.06 1.74 -9.40
C HIS A 567 28.52 1.94 -10.82
N TRP A 568 27.31 2.48 -10.98
CA TRP A 568 26.78 2.81 -12.31
C TRP A 568 27.61 3.85 -13.04
N ASP A 569 28.12 4.86 -12.36
CA ASP A 569 29.00 5.86 -12.96
C ASP A 569 30.34 5.22 -13.44
N GLU A 570 30.85 4.22 -12.72
CA GLU A 570 32.08 3.49 -13.07
C GLU A 570 31.87 2.55 -14.27
N VAL A 571 30.82 1.73 -14.26
CA VAL A 571 30.63 0.65 -15.26
C VAL A 571 29.82 1.10 -16.49
N LEU A 572 29.10 2.23 -16.41
CA LEU A 572 28.32 2.82 -17.50
C LEU A 572 28.63 4.32 -17.67
N PRO A 573 29.89 4.70 -17.96
CA PRO A 573 30.29 6.10 -18.01
C PRO A 573 29.47 6.89 -19.03
N GLY A 574 28.89 8.01 -18.59
CA GLY A 574 28.07 8.90 -19.42
C GLY A 574 26.62 8.43 -19.66
N PHE A 575 26.20 7.29 -19.12
CA PHE A 575 24.81 6.84 -19.22
C PHE A 575 23.88 7.50 -18.20
N VAL A 576 24.42 7.88 -17.03
CA VAL A 576 23.70 8.54 -15.95
C VAL A 576 24.21 9.97 -15.79
N LEU A 577 23.29 10.94 -15.69
CA LEU A 577 23.59 12.30 -15.28
C LEU A 577 23.19 12.51 -13.83
N ARG A 578 24.17 12.75 -12.95
CA ARG A 578 23.93 13.17 -11.57
C ARG A 578 23.57 14.66 -11.51
N VAL A 579 22.42 14.98 -10.90
CA VAL A 579 21.91 16.34 -10.70
C VAL A 579 21.69 16.56 -9.21
N GLN A 580 22.50 17.45 -8.63
CA GLN A 580 22.39 17.81 -7.22
C GLN A 580 21.26 18.84 -7.03
N HIS A 581 20.39 18.59 -6.07
CA HIS A 581 19.22 19.43 -5.79
C HIS A 581 19.61 20.85 -5.39
N GLU A 582 20.63 20.98 -4.55
CA GLU A 582 21.16 22.25 -4.08
C GLU A 582 21.71 23.09 -5.25
N ASP A 583 22.44 22.49 -6.20
CA ASP A 583 22.92 23.18 -7.41
C ASP A 583 21.77 23.72 -8.27
N VAL A 584 20.65 22.98 -8.36
CA VAL A 584 19.45 23.41 -9.12
C VAL A 584 18.75 24.58 -8.42
N ILE A 585 18.80 24.62 -7.09
CA ILE A 585 18.25 25.73 -6.31
C ILE A 585 19.12 26.98 -6.47
N ASP A 586 20.45 26.82 -6.42
CA ASP A 586 21.40 27.93 -6.42
C ASP A 586 21.62 28.52 -7.81
N ASP A 587 21.64 27.70 -8.87
CA ASP A 587 21.83 28.11 -10.26
C ASP A 587 20.95 27.31 -11.23
N LEU A 588 19.66 27.65 -11.22
CA LEU A 588 18.64 26.95 -12.01
C LEU A 588 18.96 26.94 -13.52
N GLU A 589 19.28 28.08 -14.12
CA GLU A 589 19.41 28.17 -15.58
C GLU A 589 20.59 27.33 -16.09
N THR A 590 21.74 27.38 -15.40
CA THR A 590 22.91 26.57 -15.77
C THR A 590 22.61 25.07 -15.64
N GLN A 591 21.96 24.64 -14.56
CA GLN A 591 21.59 23.24 -14.41
C GLN A 591 20.55 22.79 -15.44
N VAL A 592 19.56 23.64 -15.78
CA VAL A 592 18.59 23.35 -16.84
C VAL A 592 19.30 23.13 -18.17
N ARG A 593 20.22 24.01 -18.56
CA ARG A 593 21.01 23.85 -19.79
C ARG A 593 21.79 22.53 -19.80
N ARG A 594 22.50 22.22 -18.71
CA ARG A 594 23.24 20.96 -18.54
C ARG A 594 22.35 19.72 -18.69
N ILE A 595 21.14 19.75 -18.12
CA ILE A 595 20.17 18.65 -18.20
C ILE A 595 19.66 18.48 -19.64
N LEU A 596 19.31 19.59 -20.30
CA LEU A 596 18.82 19.58 -21.68
C LEU A 596 19.89 19.10 -22.66
N ASP A 597 21.13 19.57 -22.49
CA ASP A 597 22.29 19.14 -23.29
C ASP A 597 22.51 17.63 -23.18
N PHE A 598 22.43 17.07 -21.96
CA PHE A 598 22.52 15.62 -21.74
C PHE A 598 21.40 14.85 -22.44
N CYS A 599 20.19 15.41 -22.46
CA CYS A 599 19.03 14.84 -23.14
C CYS A 599 19.05 15.06 -24.67
N GLY A 600 19.96 15.90 -25.19
CA GLY A 600 19.97 16.27 -26.61
C GLY A 600 18.83 17.22 -27.01
N LEU A 601 18.39 18.05 -26.08
CA LEU A 601 17.29 19.00 -26.23
C LEU A 601 17.82 20.44 -26.31
N GLU A 602 17.15 21.28 -27.10
CA GLU A 602 17.48 22.70 -27.18
C GLU A 602 16.95 23.44 -25.94
N PHE A 603 17.57 24.57 -25.59
CA PHE A 603 17.10 25.36 -24.46
C PHE A 603 15.74 26.03 -24.76
N GLU A 604 14.75 25.78 -23.89
CA GLU A 604 13.48 26.48 -23.88
C GLU A 604 13.27 27.21 -22.53
N ALA A 605 12.90 28.49 -22.58
CA ALA A 605 12.69 29.31 -21.39
C ALA A 605 11.59 28.74 -20.46
N SER A 606 10.62 27.99 -21.01
CA SER A 606 9.59 27.30 -20.24
C SER A 606 10.15 26.31 -19.22
N CYS A 607 11.35 25.75 -19.44
CA CYS A 607 12.01 24.86 -18.49
C CYS A 607 12.50 25.58 -17.23
N VAL A 608 12.91 26.84 -17.36
CA VAL A 608 13.26 27.72 -16.22
C VAL A 608 12.00 28.29 -15.57
N GLU A 609 10.98 28.57 -16.39
CA GLU A 609 9.68 29.07 -15.97
C GLU A 609 8.66 27.95 -15.66
N PHE A 610 9.15 26.78 -15.22
CA PHE A 610 8.38 25.54 -15.07
C PHE A 610 7.11 25.66 -14.21
N HIS A 611 7.10 26.62 -13.29
CA HIS A 611 5.98 26.92 -12.38
C HIS A 611 4.80 27.60 -13.09
N LYS A 612 5.00 28.16 -14.29
CA LYS A 612 3.94 28.74 -15.13
C LYS A 612 3.20 27.67 -15.95
N THR A 613 3.79 26.49 -16.12
CA THR A 613 3.23 25.38 -16.89
C THR A 613 2.05 24.76 -16.15
N LYS A 614 0.86 24.77 -16.77
CA LYS A 614 -0.35 24.15 -16.21
C LYS A 614 -0.34 22.64 -16.49
N ARG A 615 0.23 21.85 -15.58
CA ARG A 615 0.22 20.38 -15.59
C ARG A 615 -0.33 19.81 -14.28
N THR A 616 -1.00 18.67 -14.36
CA THR A 616 -1.39 17.86 -13.20
C THR A 616 -0.18 17.07 -12.71
N VAL A 617 0.26 17.34 -11.47
CA VAL A 617 1.39 16.66 -10.83
C VAL A 617 0.84 15.81 -9.68
N ARG A 618 1.11 14.50 -9.66
CA ARG A 618 0.55 13.54 -8.70
C ARG A 618 1.62 13.01 -7.75
N THR A 619 2.02 13.83 -6.79
CA THR A 619 3.04 13.48 -5.78
C THR A 619 2.83 14.35 -4.54
N PRO A 620 3.26 13.91 -3.33
CA PRO A 620 3.25 14.75 -2.13
C PRO A 620 3.96 16.12 -2.32
N SER A 621 4.85 16.23 -3.31
CA SER A 621 5.54 17.47 -3.66
C SER A 621 4.82 18.34 -4.70
N ALA A 622 3.63 17.97 -5.19
CA ALA A 622 2.95 18.65 -6.30
C ALA A 622 2.74 20.16 -6.08
N ALA A 623 2.32 20.56 -4.87
CA ALA A 623 2.16 21.97 -4.54
C ALA A 623 3.48 22.75 -4.48
N GLN A 624 4.64 22.07 -4.32
CA GLN A 624 5.96 22.72 -4.33
C GLN A 624 6.37 23.16 -5.72
N VAL A 625 6.14 22.30 -6.71
CA VAL A 625 6.62 22.54 -8.08
C VAL A 625 5.72 23.48 -8.89
N ARG A 626 4.59 23.90 -8.30
CA ARG A 626 3.72 24.98 -8.82
C ARG A 626 4.11 26.38 -8.35
N GLN A 627 5.18 26.48 -7.56
CA GLN A 627 5.73 27.75 -7.07
C GLN A 627 7.15 27.93 -7.63
N PRO A 628 7.65 29.18 -7.69
CA PRO A 628 9.07 29.42 -7.92
C PRO A 628 9.95 28.66 -6.91
N ILE A 629 11.20 28.42 -7.27
CA ILE A 629 12.17 27.76 -6.39
C ILE A 629 12.27 28.53 -5.06
N ASN A 630 12.28 27.78 -3.96
CA ASN A 630 12.43 28.31 -2.60
C ASN A 630 13.48 27.49 -1.84
N THR A 631 14.34 28.18 -1.09
CA THR A 631 15.43 27.63 -0.27
C THR A 631 14.97 27.12 1.10
N SER A 632 13.74 27.42 1.53
CA SER A 632 13.23 27.13 2.89
C SER A 632 13.28 25.66 3.32
N GLY A 633 13.36 24.72 2.38
CA GLY A 633 13.42 23.29 2.64
C GLY A 633 14.82 22.69 2.75
N VAL A 634 15.88 23.43 2.40
CA VAL A 634 17.26 22.89 2.32
C VAL A 634 17.82 22.56 3.69
N ASP A 635 17.70 23.49 4.64
CA ASP A 635 18.29 23.39 5.98
C ASP A 635 17.30 22.99 7.08
N GLN A 636 16.08 22.56 6.74
CA GLN A 636 15.03 22.24 7.71
C GLN A 636 15.46 21.17 8.74
N TRP A 637 16.32 20.24 8.32
CA TRP A 637 16.86 19.18 9.19
C TRP A 637 17.73 19.73 10.34
N ARG A 638 18.31 20.94 10.20
CA ARG A 638 19.15 21.55 11.25
C ARG A 638 18.38 21.84 12.53
N ASN A 639 17.08 22.16 12.41
CA ASN A 639 16.20 22.34 13.57
C ASN A 639 16.02 21.06 14.41
N PHE A 640 16.39 19.91 13.86
CA PHE A 640 16.27 18.59 14.48
C PHE A 640 17.64 17.94 14.72
N GLU A 641 18.74 18.64 14.44
CA GLU A 641 20.07 18.06 14.36
C GLU A 641 20.50 17.30 15.63
N GLU A 642 20.07 17.76 16.80
CA GLU A 642 20.33 17.12 18.09
C GLU A 642 19.75 15.69 18.19
N HIS A 643 18.71 15.38 17.42
CA HIS A 643 18.06 14.07 17.40
C HIS A 643 18.58 13.15 16.28
N LEU A 644 19.41 13.66 15.36
CA LEU A 644 19.83 12.94 14.14
C LEU A 644 21.16 12.20 14.27
N GLY A 645 21.65 11.99 15.49
CA GLY A 645 22.86 11.20 15.76
C GLY A 645 22.86 9.80 15.11
N PRO A 646 21.80 8.99 15.27
CA PRO A 646 21.73 7.67 14.64
C PRO A 646 21.81 7.71 13.11
N LEU A 647 21.21 8.74 12.49
CA LEU A 647 21.29 8.94 11.04
C LEU A 647 22.73 9.26 10.61
N LYS A 648 23.41 10.18 11.31
CA LYS A 648 24.82 10.51 11.04
C LYS A 648 25.71 9.27 11.14
N GLN A 649 25.50 8.44 12.18
CA GLN A 649 26.23 7.20 12.36
C GLN A 649 26.00 6.20 11.21
N ALA A 650 24.75 6.04 10.76
CA ALA A 650 24.40 5.11 9.68
C ALA A 650 24.92 5.55 8.29
N LEU A 651 24.99 6.86 8.02
CA LEU A 651 25.59 7.39 6.79
C LEU A 651 27.09 7.07 6.70
N GLY A 652 27.79 7.05 7.83
CA GLY A 652 29.21 6.72 7.92
C GLY A 652 30.15 7.86 7.50
N PRO A 653 31.45 7.77 7.85
CA PRO A 653 32.39 8.88 7.79
C PRO A 653 32.59 9.44 6.37
N ASP A 654 32.67 8.58 5.35
CA ASP A 654 32.93 9.01 3.97
C ASP A 654 31.85 9.98 3.46
N LEU A 655 30.58 9.72 3.78
CA LEU A 655 29.47 10.60 3.42
C LEU A 655 29.40 11.85 4.29
N LEU A 656 29.77 11.75 5.57
CA LEU A 656 29.83 12.94 6.43
C LEU A 656 30.90 13.90 5.93
N ASP A 657 32.09 13.39 5.64
CA ASP A 657 33.22 14.19 5.14
C ASP A 657 32.93 14.79 3.76
N ALA A 658 32.37 14.00 2.83
CA ALA A 658 32.04 14.46 1.49
C ALA A 658 31.03 15.61 1.45
N TYR A 659 30.19 15.75 2.48
CA TYR A 659 29.17 16.79 2.60
C TYR A 659 29.43 17.79 3.73
N GLY A 660 30.58 17.70 4.42
CA GLY A 660 30.94 18.62 5.52
C GLY A 660 29.99 18.54 6.72
N ILE A 661 29.54 17.35 7.09
CA ILE A 661 28.61 17.11 8.20
C ILE A 661 29.38 16.77 9.47
N ASP A 662 29.11 17.47 10.56
CA ASP A 662 29.72 17.18 11.85
C ASP A 662 29.39 15.74 12.32
N PRO A 663 30.37 14.96 12.82
CA PRO A 663 30.14 13.62 13.33
C PRO A 663 29.17 13.63 14.52
N PRO A 664 28.53 12.49 14.84
CA PRO A 664 27.69 12.38 16.03
C PRO A 664 28.51 12.72 17.29
N ARG A 665 27.90 13.50 18.20
CA ARG A 665 28.53 13.95 19.45
C ARG A 665 28.66 12.83 20.48
#